data_AF-A0A7X8GXT4-F1
#
_entry.id   AF-A0A7X8GXT4-F1
#
_cell.length_a   1.000
_cell.length_b   1.000
_cell.length_c   1.000
_cell.angle_alpha   90.00
_cell.angle_beta   90.00
_cell.angle_gamma   90.00
#
_symmetry.space_group_name_H-M   'P 1'
#
loop_
_entity.id
_entity.type
_entity.pdbx_description
1 polymer ?
#
loop_
_entity_poly.entity_id
_entity_poly.type
_entity_poly.pdbx_seq_one_letter_code
_entity_poly.pdbx_strand_id
1 'polypeptide(L)'
;MYRTTTKFALLLLVTVIFTMNLLANDIIENASTSSNDMLIAQVNSNKYLYGIKLESSDGGGDATGAGIITNKKLRIINLGPVVNTEFDDYAPTVTGDGKTIYFVSNRPGSKKLPNNKNSTDFWAFKKEHKLDTVFTMLPFNIDESVDNDQLGVNTILNEGVATITADGKTLYFTGCNRPDGYGDCDIYRVTLEGDVWGKPVNLGKNVNSEYFDSQPSITPDGTRLYFTSTRKGPNSSGRNKYEEMDIWYSDWDDDMDEWGPAKNLEAINTKGKDCSPFICSDGRTLIFSSDAHSVNYGGLDFYITTYSPSTRSWSKPTNLGEPLNTKFDEQFMTMPASGDIIYFSSNRTDLSAQSGKSDLDLYVAVVPTYKRTVLITGKVVDECTGDLIFANIILRNKLTNKLDTIELNESNQEFSYVVTYDAFGDDDNLAGSVDYDVTSVHPKFGTKTVKQTVKRYMPIEDREEAANKHAEHIKITIPMGERPKLVAKIEESEYIRKSKTSKPNLANFNGLVMEEILNWSLHPLLTYVFFDEGSSEFPSRYKVFKSANETRMFSDTTIVGATLDKYYHILNIFGFRLTKHPDVTIEIVGCNDAVNEGEKRKGLSKERADNVYNYLKDIWKISPDRMKLTYRDLPANPSNSKDSLGQIENRRVEILCNEWDVFKPVFDKDVATLPQPDDMIFQLFNGIDNDIVASRKVVIKRGDEDWVVLDDIGITEPTYTWDWTSEDGKYPVDNAAFTAQMFVTTKSGAVCSSDPIEIPTLQVSTEERIIATGEGKTRENYSLILFPFGKYEAGPVNERVMRDYVYNRVMQTSDIKVIGHTDIVGLFDFNVNLSKRRANTVRQGIHKHSGGRYKSLDVNGVGPEDPIYPNEIPEGRFYNRTVQVLIESVITTTQE
;
A
#
# COMPACT_ATOMS: atom_id res chain seq x y z
N MET A 1 -18.80 21.12 30.90
CA MET A 1 -18.70 21.88 29.63
C MET A 1 -18.57 20.87 28.50
N TYR A 2 -19.38 21.05 27.45
CA TYR A 2 -19.44 20.29 26.20
C TYR A 2 -19.86 18.81 26.23
N ARG A 3 -21.19 18.61 26.18
CA ARG A 3 -21.87 17.49 25.54
C ARG A 3 -23.05 18.07 24.75
N THR A 4 -22.83 18.49 23.51
CA THR A 4 -23.90 18.91 22.57
C THR A 4 -23.37 19.05 21.13
N THR A 5 -23.23 17.94 20.41
CA THR A 5 -23.20 17.95 18.91
C THR A 5 -23.35 16.53 18.34
N THR A 6 -24.53 15.91 18.50
CA THR A 6 -24.88 14.69 17.72
C THR A 6 -26.39 14.48 17.60
N LYS A 7 -27.16 15.55 17.31
CA LYS A 7 -28.62 15.45 17.08
C LYS A 7 -29.16 16.27 15.89
N PHE A 8 -28.29 16.75 14.99
CA PHE A 8 -28.73 17.55 13.83
C PHE A 8 -28.51 16.92 12.44
N ALA A 9 -27.88 15.73 12.33
CA ALA A 9 -27.67 15.09 11.04
C ALA A 9 -28.72 14.02 10.66
N LEU A 10 -29.54 13.54 11.61
CA LEU A 10 -30.48 12.44 11.37
C LEU A 10 -31.92 12.88 11.03
N LEU A 11 -32.23 14.19 11.10
CA LEU A 11 -33.58 14.71 10.82
C LEU A 11 -33.75 15.28 9.40
N LEU A 12 -32.66 15.46 8.64
CA LEU A 12 -32.74 15.95 7.25
C LEU A 12 -32.86 14.82 6.20
N LEU A 13 -32.50 13.58 6.55
CA LEU A 13 -32.51 12.46 5.61
C LEU A 13 -33.87 11.75 5.46
N VAL A 14 -34.79 11.95 6.42
CA VAL A 14 -36.10 11.25 6.45
C VAL A 14 -37.21 12.05 5.75
N THR A 15 -37.02 13.34 5.45
CA THR A 15 -38.05 14.18 4.80
C THR A 15 -37.91 14.28 3.28
N VAL A 16 -36.75 13.94 2.70
CA VAL A 16 -36.53 13.94 1.24
C VAL A 16 -37.00 12.64 0.58
N ILE A 17 -37.07 11.53 1.33
CA ILE A 17 -37.49 10.22 0.81
C ILE A 17 -39.03 10.09 0.73
N PHE A 18 -39.80 10.94 1.43
CA PHE A 18 -41.27 10.86 1.43
C PHE A 18 -41.99 11.83 0.46
N THR A 19 -41.26 12.69 -0.26
CA THR A 19 -41.84 13.64 -1.23
C THR A 19 -41.59 13.30 -2.70
N MET A 20 -40.80 12.27 -3.02
CA MET A 20 -40.60 11.80 -4.41
C MET A 20 -41.52 10.63 -4.84
N ASN A 21 -42.43 10.15 -3.98
CA ASN A 21 -43.28 8.99 -4.27
C ASN A 21 -44.79 9.29 -4.42
N LEU A 22 -45.19 10.55 -4.62
CA LEU A 22 -46.61 10.95 -4.67
C LEU A 22 -47.00 11.81 -5.89
N LEU A 23 -46.21 11.83 -6.95
CA LEU A 23 -46.53 12.50 -8.23
C LEU A 23 -46.39 11.59 -9.47
N ALA A 24 -46.31 10.26 -9.28
CA ALA A 24 -46.15 9.30 -10.37
C ALA A 24 -47.39 8.47 -10.72
N ASN A 25 -48.55 8.74 -10.10
CA ASN A 25 -49.81 8.07 -10.41
C ASN A 25 -50.94 9.11 -10.44
N ASP A 26 -51.09 9.80 -11.57
CA ASP A 26 -52.37 10.24 -12.10
C ASP A 26 -52.13 10.88 -13.48
N ILE A 27 -53.06 10.66 -14.41
CA ILE A 27 -53.06 11.07 -15.82
C ILE A 27 -52.44 10.04 -16.79
N ILE A 28 -53.01 8.83 -16.78
CA ILE A 28 -53.32 8.10 -18.01
C ILE A 28 -54.85 8.08 -18.09
N GLU A 29 -55.44 8.97 -18.88
CA GLU A 29 -56.72 8.74 -19.59
C GLU A 29 -57.13 9.96 -20.44
N ASN A 30 -57.49 9.67 -21.70
CA ASN A 30 -58.23 10.50 -22.66
C ASN A 30 -57.55 11.70 -23.35
N ALA A 31 -57.15 11.53 -24.61
CA ALA A 31 -57.88 12.10 -25.76
C ALA A 31 -57.13 11.89 -27.10
N SER A 32 -57.92 11.54 -28.11
CA SER A 32 -57.59 11.29 -29.51
C SER A 32 -57.41 12.57 -30.35
N THR A 33 -56.92 12.36 -31.58
CA THR A 33 -56.98 13.18 -32.82
C THR A 33 -55.88 14.21 -33.12
N SER A 34 -55.08 13.83 -34.13
CA SER A 34 -54.52 14.60 -35.26
C SER A 34 -54.34 16.12 -35.14
N SER A 35 -53.10 16.59 -35.28
CA SER A 35 -52.60 17.39 -36.41
C SER A 35 -51.20 17.91 -36.09
N ASN A 36 -50.39 18.07 -37.14
CA ASN A 36 -49.08 18.72 -37.11
C ASN A 36 -49.12 20.01 -36.29
N ASP A 37 -48.23 20.15 -35.30
CA ASP A 37 -47.42 21.35 -35.17
C ASP A 37 -46.29 21.17 -34.15
N MET A 38 -45.14 21.66 -34.58
CA MET A 38 -43.87 21.80 -33.90
C MET A 38 -44.02 22.74 -32.68
N LEU A 39 -43.62 22.29 -31.48
CA LEU A 39 -43.63 23.13 -30.28
C LEU A 39 -42.28 23.01 -29.54
N ILE A 40 -41.57 24.16 -29.46
CA ILE A 40 -40.32 24.37 -28.72
C ILE A 40 -40.59 25.33 -27.55
N ALA A 41 -39.79 25.14 -26.49
CA ALA A 41 -39.46 26.02 -25.35
C ALA A 41 -40.29 25.74 -24.06
N GLN A 42 -39.71 25.69 -22.85
CA GLN A 42 -38.52 26.39 -22.36
C GLN A 42 -38.07 25.81 -20.99
N VAL A 43 -36.85 25.25 -20.86
CA VAL A 43 -35.97 25.24 -19.65
C VAL A 43 -34.57 24.83 -20.13
N ASN A 44 -33.55 25.62 -19.78
CA ASN A 44 -32.11 25.48 -20.09
C ASN A 44 -31.57 24.03 -20.22
N SER A 45 -31.70 23.45 -21.42
CA SER A 45 -31.10 22.19 -21.83
C SER A 45 -30.91 22.23 -23.34
N ASN A 46 -29.70 22.53 -23.82
CA ASN A 46 -29.40 22.46 -25.26
C ASN A 46 -29.31 20.99 -25.68
N LYS A 47 -30.46 20.37 -25.94
CA LYS A 47 -30.59 19.10 -26.66
C LYS A 47 -30.58 19.40 -28.16
N TYR A 48 -29.62 18.84 -28.89
CA TYR A 48 -29.72 18.71 -30.35
C TYR A 48 -29.39 17.26 -30.73
N LEU A 49 -30.44 16.49 -31.01
CA LEU A 49 -30.35 15.17 -31.63
C LEU A 49 -31.26 15.23 -32.86
N TYR A 50 -30.68 15.42 -34.04
CA TYR A 50 -31.40 15.26 -35.30
C TYR A 50 -31.41 13.76 -35.62
N GLY A 51 -32.55 13.12 -35.41
CA GLY A 51 -32.75 11.73 -35.79
C GLY A 51 -34.08 11.60 -36.51
N ILE A 52 -34.05 11.17 -37.76
CA ILE A 52 -35.25 10.83 -38.52
C ILE A 52 -35.44 9.32 -38.45
N LYS A 53 -36.64 8.89 -38.06
CA LYS A 53 -37.09 7.52 -38.29
C LYS A 53 -37.60 7.48 -39.73
N LEU A 54 -36.80 6.95 -40.64
CA LEU A 54 -37.20 6.83 -42.05
C LEU A 54 -38.08 5.58 -42.18
N GLU A 55 -39.32 5.78 -42.61
CA GLU A 55 -40.21 4.71 -43.04
C GLU A 55 -40.09 4.60 -44.56
N SER A 56 -39.75 3.43 -45.08
CA SER A 56 -39.75 3.18 -46.53
C SER A 56 -41.17 3.39 -47.05
N SER A 57 -41.37 4.31 -48.00
CA SER A 57 -42.68 4.56 -48.58
C SER A 57 -43.14 3.35 -49.40
N ASP A 58 -44.26 2.75 -49.01
CA ASP A 58 -45.05 1.88 -49.89
C ASP A 58 -45.59 2.73 -51.07
N GLY A 59 -44.78 2.90 -52.11
CA GLY A 59 -45.11 3.75 -53.26
C GLY A 59 -44.49 3.19 -54.53
N GLY A 60 -45.32 2.59 -55.38
CA GLY A 60 -44.91 1.87 -56.58
C GLY A 60 -44.07 2.70 -57.56
N GLY A 61 -42.91 2.13 -57.90
CA GLY A 61 -42.06 2.50 -59.03
C GLY A 61 -40.92 1.48 -59.08
N ASP A 62 -40.75 0.79 -60.21
CA ASP A 62 -39.69 -0.18 -60.45
C ASP A 62 -38.31 0.40 -60.09
N ALA A 63 -37.76 0.00 -58.94
CA ALA A 63 -36.36 0.22 -58.58
C ALA A 63 -35.66 -1.14 -58.53
N THR A 64 -34.94 -1.46 -59.60
CA THR A 64 -34.18 -2.70 -59.82
C THR A 64 -32.88 -2.80 -59.01
N GLY A 65 -32.82 -2.21 -57.80
CA GLY A 65 -31.61 -2.22 -56.95
C GLY A 65 -31.94 -2.56 -55.50
N ALA A 66 -31.94 -3.85 -55.16
CA ALA A 66 -32.17 -4.32 -53.80
C ALA A 66 -30.85 -4.40 -53.01
N GLY A 67 -30.58 -3.44 -52.11
CA GLY A 67 -29.56 -3.55 -51.06
C GLY A 67 -30.00 -4.45 -49.89
N ILE A 68 -29.09 -4.89 -49.04
CA ILE A 68 -29.37 -5.88 -47.97
C ILE A 68 -30.26 -5.31 -46.85
N ILE A 69 -30.30 -3.98 -46.67
CA ILE A 69 -31.04 -3.31 -45.58
C ILE A 69 -32.37 -2.70 -46.05
N THR A 70 -32.74 -2.81 -47.33
CA THR A 70 -33.78 -2.01 -48.03
C THR A 70 -35.25 -2.16 -47.56
N ASN A 71 -35.53 -2.79 -46.40
CA ASN A 71 -36.91 -2.91 -45.89
C ASN A 71 -37.04 -2.82 -44.36
N LYS A 72 -36.07 -2.22 -43.66
CA LYS A 72 -36.11 -2.11 -42.18
C LYS A 72 -36.07 -0.65 -41.72
N LYS A 73 -36.87 -0.32 -40.68
CA LYS A 73 -36.91 1.00 -40.03
C LYS A 73 -35.55 1.26 -39.35
N LEU A 74 -34.57 1.74 -40.11
CA LEU A 74 -33.26 2.15 -39.64
C LEU A 74 -33.37 3.54 -39.01
N ARG A 75 -32.77 3.75 -37.84
CA ARG A 75 -32.69 5.09 -37.24
C ARG A 75 -31.25 5.57 -37.34
N ILE A 76 -31.03 6.58 -38.19
CA ILE A 76 -29.76 7.29 -38.32
C ILE A 76 -29.87 8.59 -37.52
N ILE A 77 -28.82 8.90 -36.77
CA ILE A 77 -28.72 10.04 -35.88
C ILE A 77 -27.41 10.75 -36.16
N ASN A 78 -27.45 12.06 -36.42
CA ASN A 78 -26.26 12.91 -36.40
C ASN A 78 -25.83 13.10 -34.92
N LEU A 79 -24.53 12.94 -34.63
CA LEU A 79 -24.01 13.01 -33.25
C LEU A 79 -24.06 14.42 -32.61
N GLY A 80 -24.54 15.42 -33.35
CA GLY A 80 -24.86 16.74 -32.83
C GLY A 80 -23.63 17.63 -32.62
N PRO A 81 -23.84 18.91 -32.26
CA PRO A 81 -22.82 19.95 -32.33
C PRO A 81 -21.66 19.80 -31.33
N VAL A 82 -21.79 18.92 -30.34
CA VAL A 82 -20.72 18.60 -29.38
C VAL A 82 -19.64 17.75 -30.05
N VAL A 83 -20.07 16.86 -30.94
CA VAL A 83 -19.19 15.94 -31.67
C VAL A 83 -18.93 16.45 -33.08
N ASN A 84 -19.95 16.86 -33.83
CA ASN A 84 -19.83 17.44 -35.17
C ASN A 84 -19.75 18.96 -35.07
N THR A 85 -18.56 19.50 -35.21
CA THR A 85 -18.24 20.93 -35.11
C THR A 85 -18.17 21.57 -36.50
N GLU A 86 -17.78 22.85 -36.59
CA GLU A 86 -17.53 23.48 -37.89
C GLU A 86 -16.18 23.06 -38.53
N PHE A 87 -15.43 22.22 -37.82
CA PHE A 87 -14.16 21.62 -38.20
C PHE A 87 -14.41 20.21 -38.73
N ASP A 88 -13.41 19.60 -39.37
CA ASP A 88 -13.56 18.23 -39.87
C ASP A 88 -13.67 17.27 -38.70
N ASP A 89 -14.69 16.41 -38.71
CA ASP A 89 -14.97 15.43 -37.66
C ASP A 89 -15.36 14.10 -38.29
N TYR A 90 -14.41 13.17 -38.37
CA TYR A 90 -14.56 11.98 -39.19
C TYR A 90 -13.79 10.76 -38.65
N ALA A 91 -13.94 9.63 -39.34
CA ALA A 91 -13.23 8.38 -39.08
C ALA A 91 -13.38 7.86 -37.64
N PRO A 92 -14.61 7.51 -37.21
CA PRO A 92 -14.82 6.96 -35.89
C PRO A 92 -14.26 5.54 -35.77
N THR A 93 -13.70 5.20 -34.61
CA THR A 93 -13.45 3.82 -34.18
C THR A 93 -13.93 3.63 -32.74
N VAL A 94 -14.42 2.44 -32.39
CA VAL A 94 -15.11 2.19 -31.11
C VAL A 94 -14.60 0.92 -30.45
N THR A 95 -14.43 0.96 -29.12
CA THR A 95 -14.03 -0.21 -28.32
C THR A 95 -15.08 -1.32 -28.40
N GLY A 96 -14.67 -2.58 -28.17
CA GLY A 96 -15.57 -3.73 -28.31
C GLY A 96 -16.81 -3.66 -27.42
N ASP A 97 -16.71 -3.02 -26.26
CA ASP A 97 -17.82 -2.77 -25.32
C ASP A 97 -18.77 -1.62 -25.72
N GLY A 98 -18.40 -0.83 -26.73
CA GLY A 98 -19.17 0.29 -27.23
C GLY A 98 -19.10 1.56 -26.38
N LYS A 99 -18.19 1.67 -25.41
CA LYS A 99 -18.16 2.79 -24.45
C LYS A 99 -17.20 3.91 -24.82
N THR A 100 -16.10 3.63 -25.50
CA THR A 100 -15.12 4.65 -25.89
C THR A 100 -15.07 4.76 -27.40
N ILE A 101 -15.19 5.99 -27.91
CA ILE A 101 -15.13 6.28 -29.33
C ILE A 101 -13.98 7.25 -29.56
N TYR A 102 -13.12 6.90 -30.51
CA TYR A 102 -12.06 7.73 -31.02
C TYR A 102 -12.45 8.23 -32.41
N PHE A 103 -12.04 9.44 -32.77
CA PHE A 103 -12.30 10.03 -34.07
C PHE A 103 -11.23 11.08 -34.40
N VAL A 104 -11.18 11.51 -35.65
CA VAL A 104 -10.20 12.49 -36.14
C VAL A 104 -10.84 13.86 -36.20
N SER A 105 -10.12 14.89 -35.72
CA SER A 105 -10.58 16.27 -35.78
C SER A 105 -9.49 17.32 -35.88
N ASN A 106 -9.75 18.39 -36.62
CA ASN A 106 -8.94 19.62 -36.65
C ASN A 106 -9.56 20.77 -35.83
N ARG A 107 -10.38 20.44 -34.83
CA ARG A 107 -10.98 21.40 -33.88
C ARG A 107 -9.95 22.15 -33.02
N PRO A 108 -10.33 23.26 -32.35
CA PRO A 108 -9.47 23.94 -31.40
C PRO A 108 -9.03 23.00 -30.27
N GLY A 109 -7.74 22.97 -30.00
CA GLY A 109 -7.11 22.00 -29.09
C GLY A 109 -6.28 20.96 -29.81
N SER A 110 -6.42 20.81 -31.14
CA SER A 110 -5.46 20.06 -31.96
C SER A 110 -4.12 20.79 -32.03
N LYS A 111 -3.04 20.04 -32.29
CA LYS A 111 -1.69 20.59 -32.52
C LYS A 111 -1.65 21.50 -33.76
N LYS A 112 -0.54 22.20 -33.95
CA LYS A 112 -0.39 23.23 -34.99
C LYS A 112 0.58 22.79 -36.06
N LEU A 113 0.10 22.72 -37.30
CA LEU A 113 0.94 22.57 -38.47
C LEU A 113 1.91 23.75 -38.62
N PRO A 114 3.02 23.61 -39.38
CA PRO A 114 3.96 24.71 -39.64
C PRO A 114 3.33 25.97 -40.26
N ASN A 115 2.17 25.84 -40.91
CA ASN A 115 1.40 26.93 -41.49
C ASN A 115 0.39 27.57 -40.51
N ASN A 116 0.45 27.22 -39.22
CA ASN A 116 -0.39 27.70 -38.13
C ASN A 116 -1.88 27.28 -38.19
N LYS A 117 -2.26 26.40 -39.13
CA LYS A 117 -3.54 25.70 -39.10
C LYS A 117 -3.51 24.57 -38.07
N ASN A 118 -4.68 24.16 -37.60
CA ASN A 118 -4.80 22.97 -36.75
C ASN A 118 -4.42 21.73 -37.58
N SER A 119 -3.65 20.81 -36.99
CA SER A 119 -3.51 19.45 -37.50
C SER A 119 -4.80 18.68 -37.31
N THR A 120 -4.96 17.60 -38.07
CA THR A 120 -5.95 16.57 -37.77
C THR A 120 -5.39 15.65 -36.70
N ASP A 121 -6.00 15.68 -35.51
CA ASP A 121 -5.57 14.93 -34.33
C ASP A 121 -6.62 13.89 -33.96
N PHE A 122 -6.25 12.89 -33.17
CA PHE A 122 -7.18 11.99 -32.52
C PHE A 122 -7.82 12.61 -31.27
N TRP A 123 -9.14 12.53 -31.24
CA TRP A 123 -9.99 12.92 -30.13
C TRP A 123 -10.82 11.72 -29.68
N ALA A 124 -11.25 11.73 -28.42
CA ALA A 124 -12.12 10.69 -27.89
C ALA A 124 -13.22 11.23 -27.01
N PHE A 125 -14.28 10.44 -26.85
CA PHE A 125 -15.28 10.62 -25.80
C PHE A 125 -15.72 9.27 -25.23
N LYS A 126 -16.16 9.30 -23.97
CA LYS A 126 -16.63 8.12 -23.24
C LYS A 126 -18.14 8.20 -23.00
N LYS A 127 -18.81 7.04 -23.03
CA LYS A 127 -20.23 6.86 -22.74
C LYS A 127 -20.41 6.05 -21.45
N GLU A 128 -21.43 6.39 -20.66
CA GLU A 128 -21.84 5.58 -19.52
C GLU A 128 -22.49 4.26 -20.00
N HIS A 129 -23.39 4.40 -20.98
CA HIS A 129 -24.04 3.29 -21.66
C HIS A 129 -23.80 3.36 -23.18
N LYS A 130 -23.57 2.21 -23.81
CA LYS A 130 -23.26 2.13 -25.25
C LYS A 130 -24.30 2.78 -26.18
N LEU A 131 -25.56 2.82 -25.75
CA LEU A 131 -26.69 3.43 -26.49
C LEU A 131 -26.86 4.93 -26.21
N ASP A 132 -26.01 5.51 -25.36
CA ASP A 132 -26.05 6.94 -25.10
C ASP A 132 -25.75 7.69 -26.39
N THR A 133 -26.66 8.60 -26.71
CA THR A 133 -26.56 9.54 -27.83
C THR A 133 -26.38 10.98 -27.35
N VAL A 134 -26.48 11.20 -26.03
CA VAL A 134 -26.20 12.47 -25.37
C VAL A 134 -24.91 12.29 -24.59
N PHE A 135 -23.90 13.05 -24.99
CA PHE A 135 -22.58 13.01 -24.38
C PHE A 135 -22.58 13.96 -23.18
N THR A 136 -22.42 13.41 -21.97
CA THR A 136 -22.31 14.20 -20.72
C THR A 136 -20.92 14.82 -20.55
N MET A 137 -19.93 14.32 -21.29
CA MET A 137 -18.56 14.81 -21.31
C MET A 137 -18.22 15.36 -22.70
N LEU A 138 -17.47 16.47 -22.73
CA LEU A 138 -16.90 17.01 -23.97
C LEU A 138 -15.82 16.06 -24.50
N PRO A 139 -15.66 15.94 -25.84
CA PRO A 139 -14.52 15.24 -26.41
C PRO A 139 -13.19 15.81 -25.90
N PHE A 140 -12.23 14.93 -25.64
CA PHE A 140 -10.89 15.28 -25.19
C PHE A 140 -9.85 14.84 -26.22
N ASN A 141 -8.75 15.59 -26.31
CA ASN A 141 -7.60 15.23 -27.13
C ASN A 141 -6.89 14.05 -26.45
N ILE A 142 -6.60 12.96 -27.17
CA ILE A 142 -6.03 11.75 -26.55
C ILE A 142 -4.53 11.86 -26.27
N ASP A 143 -3.88 12.89 -26.77
CA ASP A 143 -2.46 13.14 -26.60
C ASP A 143 -2.18 14.65 -26.49
N GLU A 144 -2.14 15.13 -25.24
CA GLU A 144 -1.84 16.52 -24.89
C GLU A 144 -0.34 16.78 -24.69
N SER A 145 0.53 15.85 -25.09
CA SER A 145 1.98 16.01 -24.96
C SER A 145 2.46 17.34 -25.55
N VAL A 146 3.13 18.12 -24.71
CA VAL A 146 3.71 19.43 -25.06
C VAL A 146 5.08 19.28 -25.71
N ASP A 147 5.64 18.08 -25.66
CA ASP A 147 6.91 17.77 -26.30
C ASP A 147 6.75 17.85 -27.81
N ASN A 148 7.64 18.61 -28.45
CA ASN A 148 7.72 18.76 -29.90
C ASN A 148 8.37 17.53 -30.56
N ASP A 149 8.48 16.40 -29.86
CA ASP A 149 8.91 15.17 -30.48
C ASP A 149 7.81 14.72 -31.44
N GLN A 150 8.13 14.68 -32.73
CA GLN A 150 7.19 14.31 -33.80
C GLN A 150 6.81 12.81 -33.76
N LEU A 151 6.79 12.23 -32.56
CA LEU A 151 6.70 10.80 -32.28
C LEU A 151 5.59 10.46 -31.26
N GLY A 152 4.76 11.43 -30.85
CA GLY A 152 3.53 11.17 -30.09
C GLY A 152 2.43 10.51 -30.92
N VAL A 153 1.29 10.19 -30.29
CA VAL A 153 0.08 9.75 -31.00
C VAL A 153 -0.45 10.89 -31.86
N ASN A 154 -0.59 12.08 -31.28
CA ASN A 154 -0.85 13.31 -32.03
C ASN A 154 0.45 14.10 -32.20
N THR A 155 0.70 14.62 -33.39
CA THR A 155 1.95 15.36 -33.68
C THR A 155 1.65 16.74 -34.26
N ILE A 156 2.69 17.53 -34.55
CA ILE A 156 2.52 18.77 -35.33
C ILE A 156 2.25 18.51 -36.82
N LEU A 157 2.03 17.26 -37.19
CA LEU A 157 1.68 16.79 -38.54
C LEU A 157 0.24 16.27 -38.50
N ASN A 158 -0.25 15.72 -39.60
CA ASN A 158 -1.61 15.21 -39.67
C ASN A 158 -1.65 13.73 -39.28
N GLU A 159 -2.53 13.40 -38.36
CA GLU A 159 -3.01 12.05 -38.12
C GLU A 159 -4.29 11.78 -38.93
N GLY A 160 -4.49 10.50 -39.29
CA GLY A 160 -5.61 10.06 -40.13
C GLY A 160 -6.44 8.98 -39.45
N VAL A 161 -7.02 8.08 -40.23
CA VAL A 161 -7.93 7.04 -39.70
C VAL A 161 -7.21 6.10 -38.73
N ALA A 162 -7.94 5.64 -37.71
CA ALA A 162 -7.50 4.61 -36.77
C ALA A 162 -8.50 3.47 -36.62
N THR A 163 -8.01 2.35 -36.09
CA THR A 163 -8.78 1.22 -35.57
C THR A 163 -8.28 0.85 -34.18
N ILE A 164 -9.19 0.56 -33.27
CA ILE A 164 -8.88 0.11 -31.91
C ILE A 164 -9.15 -1.40 -31.79
N THR A 165 -8.25 -2.12 -31.13
CA THR A 165 -8.50 -3.52 -30.75
C THR A 165 -9.73 -3.62 -29.84
N ALA A 166 -10.41 -4.77 -29.86
CA ALA A 166 -11.66 -4.92 -29.13
C ALA A 166 -11.52 -4.75 -27.61
N ASP A 167 -10.34 -5.04 -27.06
CA ASP A 167 -10.00 -4.81 -25.65
C ASP A 167 -9.69 -3.34 -25.30
N GLY A 168 -9.69 -2.46 -26.30
CA GLY A 168 -9.49 -1.03 -26.14
C GLY A 168 -8.05 -0.60 -25.89
N LYS A 169 -7.06 -1.49 -26.03
CA LYS A 169 -5.68 -1.20 -25.60
C LYS A 169 -4.71 -0.87 -26.70
N THR A 170 -4.96 -1.26 -27.94
CA THR A 170 -4.02 -1.02 -29.03
C THR A 170 -4.70 -0.28 -30.17
N LEU A 171 -4.19 0.92 -30.48
CA LEU A 171 -4.57 1.68 -31.67
C LEU A 171 -3.61 1.36 -32.81
N TYR A 172 -4.17 1.03 -33.95
CA TYR A 172 -3.48 1.06 -35.24
C TYR A 172 -3.98 2.28 -35.99
N PHE A 173 -3.08 3.15 -36.43
CA PHE A 173 -3.48 4.47 -36.91
C PHE A 173 -2.59 5.00 -38.04
N THR A 174 -3.13 5.94 -38.81
CA THR A 174 -2.40 6.61 -39.89
C THR A 174 -1.66 7.83 -39.36
N GLY A 175 -0.36 7.94 -39.60
CA GLY A 175 0.43 9.15 -39.40
C GLY A 175 1.03 9.64 -40.72
N CYS A 176 0.90 10.92 -41.04
CA CYS A 176 1.33 11.45 -42.34
C CYS A 176 2.59 12.31 -42.25
N ASN A 177 3.52 12.10 -43.20
CA ASN A 177 4.80 12.82 -43.34
C ASN A 177 5.67 12.81 -42.07
N ARG A 178 5.53 11.78 -41.23
CA ARG A 178 6.34 11.65 -40.01
C ARG A 178 7.80 11.37 -40.38
N PRO A 179 8.78 11.90 -39.61
CA PRO A 179 10.20 11.73 -39.94
C PRO A 179 10.68 10.28 -39.94
N ASP A 180 10.01 9.40 -39.19
CA ASP A 180 10.27 7.97 -39.09
C ASP A 180 9.39 7.14 -40.05
N GLY A 181 8.68 7.81 -40.97
CA GLY A 181 7.86 7.22 -42.01
C GLY A 181 8.64 6.76 -43.24
N TYR A 182 7.99 5.95 -44.06
CA TYR A 182 8.47 5.47 -45.36
C TYR A 182 7.90 6.26 -46.53
N GLY A 183 6.72 6.89 -46.39
CA GLY A 183 5.99 7.52 -47.48
C GLY A 183 5.13 8.71 -47.08
N ASP A 184 4.10 9.00 -47.89
CA ASP A 184 3.18 10.12 -47.70
C ASP A 184 2.42 10.00 -46.36
N CYS A 185 1.86 8.82 -46.11
CA CYS A 185 1.24 8.43 -44.86
C CYS A 185 1.53 6.96 -44.61
N ASP A 186 1.77 6.64 -43.35
CA ASP A 186 2.14 5.30 -42.90
C ASP A 186 1.24 4.86 -41.74
N ILE A 187 1.19 3.55 -41.55
CA ILE A 187 0.46 2.92 -40.44
C ILE A 187 1.40 2.68 -39.27
N TYR A 188 0.95 3.10 -38.09
CA TYR A 188 1.61 2.97 -36.80
C TYR A 188 0.75 2.14 -35.85
N ARG A 189 1.39 1.58 -34.83
CA ARG A 189 0.74 0.91 -33.69
C ARG A 189 1.16 1.58 -32.39
N VAL A 190 0.23 1.78 -31.48
CA VAL A 190 0.51 2.25 -30.12
C VAL A 190 -0.36 1.49 -29.11
N THR A 191 0.20 1.22 -27.94
CA THR A 191 -0.49 0.52 -26.84
C THR A 191 -0.73 1.49 -25.69
N LEU A 192 -1.88 1.35 -25.02
CA LEU A 192 -2.25 2.09 -23.84
C LEU A 192 -1.49 1.53 -22.62
N GLU A 193 -0.73 2.38 -21.94
CA GLU A 193 0.06 2.07 -20.75
C GLU A 193 -0.57 2.83 -19.56
N GLY A 194 -1.47 2.16 -18.83
CA GLY A 194 -2.27 2.79 -17.79
C GLY A 194 -3.36 3.64 -18.41
N ASP A 195 -3.31 4.94 -18.14
CA ASP A 195 -4.25 5.92 -18.69
C ASP A 195 -3.64 6.77 -19.82
N VAL A 196 -2.41 6.46 -20.26
CA VAL A 196 -1.69 7.21 -21.29
C VAL A 196 -1.30 6.32 -22.47
N TRP A 197 -1.32 6.87 -23.67
CA TRP A 197 -0.79 6.16 -24.83
C TRP A 197 0.73 6.13 -24.79
N GLY A 198 1.31 4.95 -24.99
CA GLY A 198 2.75 4.77 -25.09
C GLY A 198 3.31 5.39 -26.38
N LYS A 199 4.55 5.02 -26.74
CA LYS A 199 5.19 5.52 -27.96
C LYS A 199 4.73 4.74 -29.20
N PRO A 200 4.15 5.39 -30.22
CA PRO A 200 3.87 4.77 -31.51
C PRO A 200 5.08 4.13 -32.18
N VAL A 201 4.84 3.00 -32.83
CA VAL A 201 5.82 2.23 -33.60
C VAL A 201 5.32 2.10 -35.04
N ASN A 202 6.13 2.50 -36.01
CA ASN A 202 5.84 2.31 -37.43
C ASN A 202 5.80 0.81 -37.76
N LEU A 203 4.80 0.34 -38.53
CA LEU A 203 4.65 -1.09 -38.85
C LEU A 203 5.68 -1.65 -39.86
N GLY A 204 6.60 -0.82 -40.33
CA GLY A 204 7.72 -1.22 -41.18
C GLY A 204 7.35 -1.45 -42.64
N LYS A 205 8.37 -1.65 -43.47
CA LYS A 205 8.29 -1.75 -44.95
C LYS A 205 7.43 -2.90 -45.50
N ASN A 206 7.05 -3.86 -44.66
CA ASN A 206 6.20 -4.98 -45.08
C ASN A 206 4.74 -4.53 -45.17
N VAL A 207 4.33 -3.64 -44.27
CA VAL A 207 3.01 -2.99 -44.27
C VAL A 207 3.06 -1.67 -45.01
N ASN A 208 4.03 -0.81 -44.72
CA ASN A 208 4.16 0.55 -45.25
C ASN A 208 5.06 0.61 -46.50
N SER A 209 4.92 1.68 -47.29
CA SER A 209 5.59 1.88 -48.57
C SER A 209 5.93 3.36 -48.80
N GLU A 210 6.53 3.70 -49.95
CA GLU A 210 6.79 5.09 -50.33
C GLU A 210 5.52 5.90 -50.70
N TYR A 211 4.34 5.25 -50.71
CA TYR A 211 3.07 5.82 -51.16
C TYR A 211 2.17 6.21 -49.97
N PHE A 212 0.89 6.49 -50.25
CA PHE A 212 -0.12 6.70 -49.21
C PHE A 212 -0.64 5.35 -48.70
N ASP A 213 -0.30 4.99 -47.47
CA ASP A 213 -0.78 3.81 -46.73
C ASP A 213 -1.57 4.26 -45.49
N SER A 214 -2.86 3.93 -45.45
CA SER A 214 -3.78 4.52 -44.47
C SER A 214 -5.01 3.64 -44.24
N GLN A 215 -5.93 4.12 -43.40
CA GLN A 215 -7.25 3.52 -43.17
C GLN A 215 -7.16 2.07 -42.66
N PRO A 216 -6.38 1.83 -41.57
CA PRO A 216 -6.18 0.49 -41.03
C PRO A 216 -7.46 -0.08 -40.42
N SER A 217 -7.59 -1.41 -40.50
CA SER A 217 -8.62 -2.20 -39.84
C SER A 217 -8.05 -3.56 -39.42
N ILE A 218 -7.98 -3.80 -38.11
CA ILE A 218 -7.34 -4.98 -37.51
C ILE A 218 -8.40 -6.05 -37.20
N THR A 219 -8.10 -7.32 -37.46
CA THR A 219 -8.98 -8.42 -37.04
C THR A 219 -9.07 -8.50 -35.51
N PRO A 220 -10.18 -9.03 -34.95
CA PRO A 220 -10.37 -9.12 -33.50
C PRO A 220 -9.33 -9.95 -32.76
N ASP A 221 -8.72 -10.91 -33.45
CA ASP A 221 -7.63 -11.74 -32.95
C ASP A 221 -6.24 -11.14 -33.19
N GLY A 222 -6.15 -9.96 -33.82
CA GLY A 222 -4.90 -9.24 -34.08
C GLY A 222 -4.02 -9.82 -35.19
N THR A 223 -4.46 -10.88 -35.88
CA THR A 223 -3.59 -11.65 -36.80
C THR A 223 -3.55 -11.10 -38.22
N ARG A 224 -4.49 -10.24 -38.63
CA ARG A 224 -4.51 -9.64 -39.97
C ARG A 224 -4.93 -8.19 -39.93
N LEU A 225 -4.17 -7.37 -40.65
CA LEU A 225 -4.44 -5.95 -40.85
C LEU A 225 -4.91 -5.72 -42.29
N TYR A 226 -6.10 -5.15 -42.46
CA TYR A 226 -6.56 -4.59 -43.74
C TYR A 226 -6.28 -3.09 -43.75
N PHE A 227 -5.95 -2.53 -44.91
CA PHE A 227 -5.69 -1.10 -45.04
C PHE A 227 -5.87 -0.62 -46.48
N THR A 228 -6.00 0.67 -46.67
CA THR A 228 -6.07 1.30 -47.98
C THR A 228 -4.68 1.77 -48.40
N SER A 229 -4.31 1.51 -49.65
CA SER A 229 -3.03 1.96 -50.20
C SER A 229 -3.17 2.45 -51.63
N THR A 230 -2.31 3.41 -51.97
CA THR A 230 -2.10 3.86 -53.35
C THR A 230 -0.82 3.29 -53.94
N ARG A 231 -0.17 2.33 -53.28
CA ARG A 231 0.99 1.64 -53.84
C ARG A 231 0.66 1.03 -55.20
N LYS A 232 1.69 0.90 -56.06
CA LYS A 232 1.54 0.32 -57.39
C LYS A 232 0.90 -1.07 -57.29
N GLY A 233 -0.23 -1.22 -57.97
CA GLY A 233 -1.04 -2.43 -57.96
C GLY A 233 -1.84 -2.56 -59.26
N PRO A 234 -2.82 -3.48 -59.30
CA PRO A 234 -3.68 -3.68 -60.46
C PRO A 234 -4.44 -2.41 -60.90
N ASN A 235 -4.90 -1.59 -59.95
CA ASN A 235 -5.69 -0.38 -60.23
C ASN A 235 -4.94 0.93 -59.94
N SER A 236 -3.99 0.92 -59.00
CA SER A 236 -3.21 2.13 -58.66
C SER A 236 -1.89 2.26 -59.40
N SER A 237 -1.65 3.45 -59.97
CA SER A 237 -0.38 3.85 -60.57
C SER A 237 0.63 4.45 -59.58
N GLY A 238 0.19 4.73 -58.34
CA GLY A 238 0.98 5.43 -57.32
C GLY A 238 1.08 6.95 -57.52
N ARG A 239 0.23 7.55 -58.35
CA ARG A 239 0.28 8.99 -58.66
C ARG A 239 -0.93 9.80 -58.19
N ASN A 240 -2.13 9.21 -58.17
CA ASN A 240 -3.38 9.90 -57.82
C ASN A 240 -3.93 9.40 -56.48
N LYS A 241 -3.37 9.91 -55.38
CA LYS A 241 -3.60 9.38 -54.02
C LYS A 241 -5.05 9.41 -53.50
N TYR A 242 -5.96 10.11 -54.16
CA TYR A 242 -7.37 10.21 -53.75
C TYR A 242 -8.37 9.61 -54.74
N GLU A 243 -7.90 9.12 -55.88
CA GLU A 243 -8.72 8.60 -56.98
C GLU A 243 -8.39 7.13 -57.29
N GLU A 244 -7.16 6.69 -57.01
CA GLU A 244 -6.67 5.34 -57.30
C GLU A 244 -6.29 4.60 -56.00
N MET A 245 -7.29 4.29 -55.17
CA MET A 245 -7.10 3.59 -53.91
C MET A 245 -7.55 2.12 -54.02
N ASP A 246 -6.70 1.21 -53.55
CA ASP A 246 -7.02 -0.20 -53.40
C ASP A 246 -7.00 -0.61 -51.92
N ILE A 247 -7.74 -1.65 -51.56
CA ILE A 247 -7.65 -2.34 -50.27
C ILE A 247 -6.55 -3.40 -50.34
N TRP A 248 -5.70 -3.42 -49.33
CA TRP A 248 -4.59 -4.35 -49.12
C TRP A 248 -4.73 -5.03 -47.76
N TYR A 249 -4.02 -6.13 -47.57
CA TYR A 249 -3.91 -6.77 -46.26
C TYR A 249 -2.50 -7.30 -45.99
N SER A 250 -2.15 -7.39 -44.71
CA SER A 250 -0.94 -8.05 -44.22
C SER A 250 -1.29 -9.02 -43.09
N ASP A 251 -0.55 -10.13 -43.02
CA ASP A 251 -0.71 -11.20 -42.03
C ASP A 251 0.41 -11.07 -40.99
N TRP A 252 0.07 -11.18 -39.72
CA TRP A 252 1.04 -11.24 -38.63
C TRP A 252 1.69 -12.62 -38.57
N ASP A 253 3.01 -12.67 -38.45
CA ASP A 253 3.79 -13.89 -38.28
C ASP A 253 4.29 -13.98 -36.84
N ASP A 254 3.65 -14.84 -36.04
CA ASP A 254 3.98 -15.04 -34.62
C ASP A 254 5.40 -15.62 -34.42
N ASP A 255 5.95 -16.38 -35.40
CA ASP A 255 7.27 -16.99 -35.28
C ASP A 255 8.38 -15.96 -35.50
N MET A 256 8.12 -14.97 -36.36
CA MET A 256 9.08 -13.92 -36.72
C MET A 256 8.85 -12.60 -35.96
N ASP A 257 7.73 -12.47 -35.23
CA ASP A 257 7.30 -11.26 -34.52
C ASP A 257 7.24 -10.04 -35.48
N GLU A 258 6.79 -10.27 -36.72
CA GLU A 258 6.69 -9.24 -37.74
C GLU A 258 5.46 -9.40 -38.65
N TRP A 259 5.03 -8.29 -39.26
CA TRP A 259 4.04 -8.33 -40.33
C TRP A 259 4.64 -8.86 -41.62
N GLY A 260 3.93 -9.76 -42.31
CA GLY A 260 4.30 -10.24 -43.64
C GLY A 260 4.14 -9.18 -44.74
N PRO A 261 4.67 -9.41 -45.95
CA PRO A 261 4.50 -8.48 -47.06
C PRO A 261 3.02 -8.30 -47.43
N ALA A 262 2.59 -7.06 -47.55
CA ALA A 262 1.21 -6.74 -47.88
C ALA A 262 0.80 -7.21 -49.29
N LYS A 263 -0.45 -7.66 -49.40
CA LYS A 263 -1.05 -8.27 -50.59
C LYS A 263 -2.30 -7.48 -51.01
N ASN A 264 -2.47 -7.27 -52.33
CA ASN A 264 -3.65 -6.59 -52.87
C ASN A 264 -4.88 -7.49 -52.69
N LEU A 265 -6.01 -6.92 -52.29
CA LEU A 265 -7.27 -7.65 -52.13
C LEU A 265 -8.06 -7.69 -53.45
N GLU A 266 -7.45 -8.31 -54.47
CA GLU A 266 -7.96 -8.34 -55.85
C GLU A 266 -9.39 -8.86 -55.99
N ALA A 267 -9.86 -9.68 -55.05
CA ALA A 267 -11.20 -10.25 -55.05
C ALA A 267 -12.32 -9.20 -54.92
N ILE A 268 -12.01 -8.02 -54.36
CA ILE A 268 -13.02 -6.97 -54.12
C ILE A 268 -12.67 -5.63 -54.78
N ASN A 269 -11.39 -5.36 -55.03
CA ASN A 269 -10.97 -4.10 -55.64
C ASN A 269 -11.50 -3.98 -57.08
N THR A 270 -11.83 -2.75 -57.46
CA THR A 270 -12.37 -2.33 -58.74
C THR A 270 -11.42 -1.35 -59.40
N LYS A 271 -11.77 -0.87 -60.60
CA LYS A 271 -11.00 0.20 -61.27
C LYS A 271 -11.22 1.59 -60.66
N GLY A 272 -12.20 1.73 -59.76
CA GLY A 272 -12.49 2.98 -59.08
C GLY A 272 -11.74 3.07 -57.76
N LYS A 273 -12.32 3.82 -56.82
CA LYS A 273 -11.78 4.02 -55.48
C LYS A 273 -12.39 3.01 -54.52
N ASP A 274 -11.58 2.09 -54.01
CA ASP A 274 -11.97 1.14 -52.97
C ASP A 274 -11.18 1.43 -51.69
N CYS A 275 -11.89 1.82 -50.62
CA CYS A 275 -11.24 2.35 -49.42
C CYS A 275 -12.04 2.09 -48.14
N SER A 276 -11.50 2.58 -47.02
CA SER A 276 -12.13 2.57 -45.70
C SER A 276 -12.58 1.16 -45.25
N PRO A 277 -11.68 0.15 -45.30
CA PRO A 277 -12.04 -1.19 -44.88
C PRO A 277 -12.38 -1.22 -43.39
N PHE A 278 -13.35 -2.06 -43.03
CA PHE A 278 -13.73 -2.38 -41.67
C PHE A 278 -14.02 -3.88 -41.57
N ILE A 279 -13.13 -4.61 -40.90
CA ILE A 279 -13.37 -6.02 -40.57
C ILE A 279 -14.21 -6.09 -39.29
N CYS A 280 -15.38 -6.73 -39.39
CA CYS A 280 -16.30 -6.89 -38.27
C CYS A 280 -15.72 -7.82 -37.19
N SER A 281 -16.32 -7.76 -36.01
CA SER A 281 -15.90 -8.56 -34.84
C SER A 281 -16.02 -10.07 -35.03
N ASP A 282 -16.73 -10.54 -36.06
CA ASP A 282 -16.79 -11.96 -36.44
C ASP A 282 -15.51 -12.45 -37.13
N GLY A 283 -14.60 -11.54 -37.52
CA GLY A 283 -13.34 -11.83 -38.21
C GLY A 283 -13.49 -12.22 -39.67
N ARG A 284 -14.72 -12.26 -40.21
CA ARG A 284 -15.03 -12.79 -41.54
C ARG A 284 -15.79 -11.83 -42.43
N THR A 285 -16.49 -10.86 -41.86
CA THR A 285 -17.28 -9.89 -42.62
C THR A 285 -16.48 -8.61 -42.80
N LEU A 286 -16.24 -8.20 -44.04
CA LEU A 286 -15.57 -6.95 -44.37
C LEU A 286 -16.60 -5.97 -44.96
N ILE A 287 -16.62 -4.76 -44.41
CA ILE A 287 -17.37 -3.63 -44.95
C ILE A 287 -16.37 -2.61 -45.47
N PHE A 288 -16.64 -2.00 -46.62
CA PHE A 288 -15.74 -1.02 -47.23
C PHE A 288 -16.53 -0.04 -48.08
N SER A 289 -15.90 1.06 -48.49
CA SER A 289 -16.49 2.11 -49.31
C SER A 289 -15.98 2.03 -50.76
N SER A 290 -16.89 2.17 -51.74
CA SER A 290 -16.54 2.13 -53.16
C SER A 290 -17.43 3.00 -54.05
N ASP A 291 -16.87 3.55 -55.13
CA ASP A 291 -17.57 4.36 -56.14
C ASP A 291 -17.84 3.63 -57.48
N ALA A 292 -17.35 2.39 -57.61
CA ALA A 292 -17.33 1.67 -58.89
C ALA A 292 -17.99 0.29 -58.86
N HIS A 293 -18.39 -0.21 -57.69
CA HIS A 293 -19.23 -1.41 -57.60
C HIS A 293 -20.68 -1.13 -58.04
N SER A 294 -21.41 -2.15 -58.49
CA SER A 294 -22.82 -2.04 -58.89
C SER A 294 -23.70 -2.89 -57.98
N VAL A 295 -24.86 -2.42 -57.51
CA VAL A 295 -25.46 -1.07 -57.66
C VAL A 295 -24.72 -0.03 -56.80
N ASN A 296 -24.67 1.24 -57.23
CA ASN A 296 -24.15 2.40 -56.51
C ASN A 296 -25.19 3.54 -56.55
N TYR A 297 -25.39 4.25 -55.45
CA TYR A 297 -26.40 5.31 -55.26
C TYR A 297 -25.84 6.73 -55.46
N GLY A 298 -24.52 6.87 -55.45
CA GLY A 298 -23.72 8.06 -55.70
C GLY A 298 -22.37 7.91 -55.02
N GLY A 299 -21.56 8.99 -55.02
CA GLY A 299 -20.28 9.11 -54.30
C GLY A 299 -19.55 7.79 -53.99
N LEU A 300 -19.12 7.66 -52.73
CA LEU A 300 -18.67 6.42 -52.13
C LEU A 300 -19.80 5.73 -51.35
N ASP A 301 -20.13 4.50 -51.72
CA ASP A 301 -21.16 3.69 -51.06
C ASP A 301 -20.54 2.59 -50.19
N PHE A 302 -21.20 2.20 -49.10
CA PHE A 302 -20.82 1.01 -48.35
C PHE A 302 -21.22 -0.31 -49.03
N TYR A 303 -20.25 -1.22 -49.13
CA TYR A 303 -20.40 -2.60 -49.59
C TYR A 303 -19.98 -3.58 -48.49
N ILE A 304 -20.63 -4.75 -48.49
CA ILE A 304 -20.32 -5.85 -47.58
C ILE A 304 -19.91 -7.10 -48.36
N THR A 305 -18.91 -7.79 -47.86
CA THR A 305 -18.46 -9.12 -48.32
C THR A 305 -18.12 -10.01 -47.12
N THR A 306 -18.06 -11.31 -47.34
CA THR A 306 -17.75 -12.31 -46.32
C THR A 306 -16.69 -13.27 -46.81
N TYR A 307 -15.66 -13.49 -46.00
CA TYR A 307 -14.62 -14.49 -46.23
C TYR A 307 -15.11 -15.88 -45.80
N SER A 308 -14.89 -16.87 -46.66
CA SER A 308 -15.09 -18.28 -46.35
C SER A 308 -13.72 -18.94 -46.20
N PRO A 309 -13.34 -19.38 -44.98
CA PRO A 309 -12.10 -20.12 -44.76
C PRO A 309 -12.01 -21.43 -45.55
N SER A 310 -13.12 -22.14 -45.73
CA SER A 310 -13.14 -23.43 -46.44
C SER A 310 -12.79 -23.30 -47.92
N THR A 311 -13.27 -22.23 -48.57
CA THR A 311 -12.99 -21.95 -49.99
C THR A 311 -11.84 -20.98 -50.20
N ARG A 312 -11.33 -20.36 -49.12
CA ARG A 312 -10.33 -19.28 -49.14
C ARG A 312 -10.69 -18.15 -50.09
N SER A 313 -11.97 -17.79 -50.12
CA SER A 313 -12.50 -16.80 -51.05
C SER A 313 -13.44 -15.80 -50.37
N TRP A 314 -13.51 -14.61 -50.94
CA TRP A 314 -14.48 -13.59 -50.57
C TRP A 314 -15.74 -13.74 -51.41
N SER A 315 -16.90 -13.57 -50.79
CA SER A 315 -18.17 -13.47 -51.51
C SER A 315 -18.23 -12.19 -52.34
N LYS A 316 -19.09 -12.17 -53.36
CA LYS A 316 -19.27 -10.98 -54.18
C LYS A 316 -19.72 -9.79 -53.32
N PRO A 317 -19.05 -8.62 -53.39
CA PRO A 317 -19.49 -7.43 -52.68
C PRO A 317 -20.95 -7.06 -53.00
N THR A 318 -21.71 -6.73 -51.96
CA THR A 318 -23.11 -6.33 -52.07
C THR A 318 -23.32 -4.98 -51.40
N ASN A 319 -24.04 -4.07 -52.07
CA ASN A 319 -24.32 -2.72 -51.55
C ASN A 319 -25.26 -2.80 -50.33
N LEU A 320 -25.01 -2.00 -49.29
CA LEU A 320 -25.85 -1.98 -48.08
C LEU A 320 -27.23 -1.32 -48.30
N GLY A 321 -27.34 -0.45 -49.30
CA GLY A 321 -28.56 0.22 -49.73
C GLY A 321 -28.95 1.42 -48.88
N GLU A 322 -30.03 2.09 -49.29
CA GLU A 322 -30.66 3.17 -48.54
C GLU A 322 -31.28 2.65 -47.21
N PRO A 323 -31.35 3.48 -46.15
CA PRO A 323 -30.94 4.89 -46.09
C PRO A 323 -29.48 5.11 -45.62
N LEU A 324 -28.68 4.03 -45.51
CA LEU A 324 -27.25 4.16 -45.17
C LEU A 324 -26.50 4.84 -46.31
N ASN A 325 -26.54 4.20 -47.48
CA ASN A 325 -25.95 4.75 -48.70
C ASN A 325 -26.86 5.83 -49.28
N THR A 326 -26.27 6.90 -49.77
CA THR A 326 -26.98 8.04 -50.36
C THR A 326 -26.32 8.44 -51.67
N LYS A 327 -26.63 9.64 -52.18
CA LYS A 327 -25.92 10.20 -53.35
C LYS A 327 -24.55 10.81 -53.00
N PHE A 328 -24.22 10.84 -51.72
CA PHE A 328 -23.08 11.49 -51.12
C PHE A 328 -21.98 10.45 -50.79
N ASP A 329 -20.92 10.84 -50.09
CA ASP A 329 -19.87 9.92 -49.66
C ASP A 329 -20.20 9.35 -48.28
N GLU A 330 -20.12 8.03 -48.18
CA GLU A 330 -20.24 7.26 -46.96
C GLU A 330 -18.96 6.46 -46.70
N GLN A 331 -18.27 6.78 -45.59
CA GLN A 331 -16.94 6.27 -45.30
C GLN A 331 -16.74 5.91 -43.82
N PHE A 332 -15.67 5.17 -43.55
CA PHE A 332 -15.15 4.87 -42.20
C PHE A 332 -16.17 4.24 -41.25
N MET A 333 -16.78 3.15 -41.68
CA MET A 333 -17.71 2.41 -40.83
C MET A 333 -16.97 1.74 -39.66
N THR A 334 -17.58 1.72 -38.47
CA THR A 334 -17.14 0.92 -37.33
C THR A 334 -18.33 0.43 -36.51
N MET A 335 -18.18 -0.65 -35.76
CA MET A 335 -19.19 -1.15 -34.82
C MET A 335 -18.58 -1.83 -33.59
N PRO A 336 -19.24 -1.78 -32.42
CA PRO A 336 -18.84 -2.56 -31.26
C PRO A 336 -19.15 -4.06 -31.48
N ALA A 337 -18.63 -4.91 -30.59
CA ALA A 337 -18.82 -6.37 -30.66
C ALA A 337 -20.31 -6.78 -30.59
N SER A 338 -21.17 -5.90 -30.08
CA SER A 338 -22.62 -6.13 -30.02
C SER A 338 -23.33 -6.03 -31.37
N GLY A 339 -22.71 -5.44 -32.40
CA GLY A 339 -23.24 -5.39 -33.77
C GLY A 339 -24.67 -4.82 -33.91
N ASP A 340 -25.13 -4.05 -32.92
CA ASP A 340 -26.46 -3.43 -32.85
C ASP A 340 -26.42 -1.91 -33.12
N ILE A 341 -25.22 -1.37 -33.29
CA ILE A 341 -24.95 0.04 -33.58
C ILE A 341 -23.83 0.11 -34.61
N ILE A 342 -23.93 1.06 -35.54
CA ILE A 342 -22.89 1.41 -36.50
C ILE A 342 -22.55 2.88 -36.32
N TYR A 343 -21.26 3.23 -36.34
CA TYR A 343 -20.79 4.61 -36.52
C TYR A 343 -20.15 4.74 -37.89
N PHE A 344 -20.29 5.91 -38.51
CA PHE A 344 -19.72 6.19 -39.81
C PHE A 344 -19.58 7.70 -40.04
N SER A 345 -18.82 8.05 -41.08
CA SER A 345 -18.71 9.42 -41.57
C SER A 345 -19.48 9.60 -42.88
N SER A 346 -20.11 10.76 -43.05
CA SER A 346 -20.76 11.10 -44.31
C SER A 346 -20.84 12.62 -44.52
N ASN A 347 -20.85 13.06 -45.78
CA ASN A 347 -21.14 14.44 -46.18
C ASN A 347 -22.61 14.64 -46.58
N ARG A 348 -23.49 13.74 -46.13
CA ARG A 348 -24.94 13.83 -46.36
C ARG A 348 -25.57 15.09 -45.76
N THR A 349 -26.37 15.78 -46.56
CA THR A 349 -27.01 17.04 -46.15
C THR A 349 -28.43 16.86 -45.59
N ASP A 350 -29.03 15.68 -45.75
CA ASP A 350 -30.41 15.38 -45.34
C ASP A 350 -30.60 15.28 -43.83
N LEU A 351 -29.51 15.03 -43.09
CA LEU A 351 -29.50 14.90 -41.62
C LEU A 351 -28.50 15.85 -40.93
N SER A 352 -27.86 16.76 -41.67
CA SER A 352 -26.87 17.68 -41.09
C SER A 352 -27.55 18.79 -40.28
N ALA A 353 -27.00 19.07 -39.09
CA ALA A 353 -27.46 20.12 -38.20
C ALA A 353 -26.77 21.48 -38.47
N GLN A 354 -25.67 21.50 -39.23
CA GLN A 354 -24.86 22.69 -39.48
C GLN A 354 -24.64 22.90 -40.97
N SER A 355 -24.84 24.13 -41.43
CA SER A 355 -24.70 24.50 -42.83
C SER A 355 -23.22 24.62 -43.21
N GLY A 356 -22.68 23.60 -43.88
CA GLY A 356 -21.70 23.72 -44.96
C GLY A 356 -20.31 24.29 -44.62
N LYS A 357 -19.59 23.72 -43.65
CA LYS A 357 -18.16 24.03 -43.44
C LYS A 357 -17.21 22.84 -43.21
N SER A 358 -17.68 21.70 -42.69
CA SER A 358 -16.90 20.46 -42.57
C SER A 358 -17.07 19.58 -43.81
N ASP A 359 -16.01 18.85 -44.20
CA ASP A 359 -16.08 17.93 -45.35
C ASP A 359 -16.80 16.61 -45.00
N LEU A 360 -16.85 16.21 -43.72
CA LEU A 360 -17.53 15.00 -43.22
C LEU A 360 -18.04 15.22 -41.79
N ASP A 361 -19.19 14.61 -41.46
CA ASP A 361 -19.79 14.55 -40.13
C ASP A 361 -19.90 13.10 -39.62
N LEU A 362 -19.93 12.91 -38.30
CA LEU A 362 -20.16 11.62 -37.64
C LEU A 362 -21.64 11.30 -37.42
N TYR A 363 -22.02 10.08 -37.78
CA TYR A 363 -23.37 9.55 -37.63
C TYR A 363 -23.36 8.23 -36.87
N VAL A 364 -24.49 7.92 -36.23
CA VAL A 364 -24.77 6.63 -35.62
C VAL A 364 -26.06 6.05 -36.17
N ALA A 365 -26.04 4.77 -36.53
CA ALA A 365 -27.21 4.02 -36.96
C ALA A 365 -27.48 2.86 -35.99
N VAL A 366 -28.73 2.74 -35.51
CA VAL A 366 -29.18 1.56 -34.77
C VAL A 366 -29.69 0.54 -35.76
N VAL A 367 -29.08 -0.65 -35.76
CA VAL A 367 -29.31 -1.69 -36.76
C VAL A 367 -29.85 -2.97 -36.14
N PRO A 368 -30.77 -3.69 -36.81
CA PRO A 368 -31.12 -5.06 -36.42
C PRO A 368 -29.84 -5.89 -36.45
N THR A 369 -29.53 -6.57 -35.36
CA THR A 369 -28.24 -7.24 -35.25
C THR A 369 -28.04 -8.26 -36.37
N TYR A 370 -26.99 -8.06 -37.15
CA TYR A 370 -26.64 -8.94 -38.26
C TYR A 370 -25.26 -9.58 -38.13
N LYS A 371 -24.43 -9.18 -37.16
CA LYS A 371 -23.04 -9.66 -36.95
C LYS A 371 -22.60 -9.64 -35.46
N ARG A 372 -23.41 -10.25 -34.59
CA ARG A 372 -23.17 -10.29 -33.13
C ARG A 372 -21.99 -11.22 -32.80
N THR A 373 -21.09 -10.75 -31.95
CA THR A 373 -20.08 -11.59 -31.28
C THR A 373 -20.22 -11.49 -29.78
N VAL A 374 -19.78 -12.53 -29.07
CA VAL A 374 -19.79 -12.54 -27.60
C VAL A 374 -18.49 -11.91 -27.10
N LEU A 375 -18.62 -10.92 -26.22
CA LEU A 375 -17.49 -10.35 -25.49
C LEU A 375 -17.45 -10.98 -24.10
N ILE A 376 -16.33 -11.63 -23.78
CA ILE A 376 -15.99 -12.07 -22.43
C ILE A 376 -15.10 -11.01 -21.82
N THR A 377 -15.53 -10.41 -20.72
CA THR A 377 -14.69 -9.56 -19.89
C THR A 377 -14.50 -10.17 -18.53
N GLY A 378 -13.43 -9.81 -17.85
CA GLY A 378 -13.28 -10.21 -16.48
C GLY A 378 -12.10 -9.62 -15.76
N LYS A 379 -12.05 -9.95 -14.48
CA LYS A 379 -11.02 -9.48 -13.54
C LYS A 379 -10.68 -10.56 -12.54
N VAL A 380 -9.50 -10.43 -11.96
CA VAL A 380 -9.06 -11.26 -10.83
C VAL A 380 -9.09 -10.37 -9.60
N VAL A 381 -9.70 -10.87 -8.53
CA VAL A 381 -9.84 -10.11 -7.28
C VAL A 381 -9.34 -10.92 -6.10
N ASP A 382 -8.86 -10.26 -5.07
CA ASP A 382 -8.57 -10.87 -3.79
C ASP A 382 -9.88 -11.32 -3.12
N GLU A 383 -9.91 -12.56 -2.64
CA GLU A 383 -11.10 -13.20 -2.11
C GLU A 383 -11.55 -12.55 -0.79
N CYS A 384 -10.62 -11.97 -0.03
CA CYS A 384 -10.94 -11.33 1.23
C CYS A 384 -11.28 -9.84 1.10
N THR A 385 -10.50 -9.12 0.30
CA THR A 385 -10.57 -7.65 0.21
C THR A 385 -11.37 -7.15 -0.98
N GLY A 386 -11.49 -7.95 -2.04
CA GLY A 386 -12.14 -7.57 -3.30
C GLY A 386 -11.29 -6.68 -4.21
N ASP A 387 -10.05 -6.36 -3.80
CA ASP A 387 -9.11 -5.59 -4.60
C ASP A 387 -8.62 -6.38 -5.82
N LEU A 388 -8.18 -5.68 -6.87
CA LEU A 388 -7.69 -6.30 -8.09
C LEU A 388 -6.34 -6.99 -7.84
N ILE A 389 -6.17 -8.19 -8.41
CA ILE A 389 -4.91 -8.95 -8.41
C ILE A 389 -4.42 -9.08 -9.85
N PHE A 390 -3.12 -8.90 -10.05
CA PHE A 390 -2.46 -9.06 -11.34
C PHE A 390 -2.10 -10.52 -11.58
N ALA A 391 -2.47 -11.07 -12.74
CA ALA A 391 -2.30 -12.48 -13.04
C ALA A 391 -2.34 -12.72 -14.55
N ASN A 392 -1.84 -13.87 -15.00
CA ASN A 392 -1.99 -14.29 -16.39
C ASN A 392 -3.31 -15.03 -16.57
N ILE A 393 -4.12 -14.58 -17.51
CA ILE A 393 -5.36 -15.24 -17.92
C ILE A 393 -5.09 -16.09 -19.15
N ILE A 394 -5.43 -17.36 -19.09
CA ILE A 394 -5.39 -18.28 -20.20
C ILE A 394 -6.82 -18.64 -20.56
N LEU A 395 -7.26 -18.27 -21.76
CA LEU A 395 -8.54 -18.70 -22.32
C LEU A 395 -8.29 -19.90 -23.22
N ARG A 396 -8.81 -21.07 -22.82
CA ARG A 396 -8.76 -22.28 -23.63
C ARG A 396 -10.12 -22.55 -24.26
N ASN A 397 -10.19 -22.46 -25.58
CA ASN A 397 -11.33 -22.95 -26.35
C ASN A 397 -11.36 -24.49 -26.30
N LYS A 398 -12.43 -25.08 -25.76
CA LYS A 398 -12.53 -26.55 -25.58
C LYS A 398 -12.81 -27.32 -26.86
N LEU A 399 -13.28 -26.63 -27.90
CA LEU A 399 -13.57 -27.23 -29.19
C LEU A 399 -12.31 -27.28 -30.06
N THR A 400 -11.63 -26.14 -30.22
CA THR A 400 -10.45 -26.01 -31.10
C THR A 400 -9.13 -26.29 -30.39
N ASN A 401 -9.13 -26.31 -29.05
CA ASN A 401 -7.93 -26.31 -28.21
C ASN A 401 -7.03 -25.06 -28.36
N LYS A 402 -7.49 -24.02 -29.05
CA LYS A 402 -6.77 -22.74 -29.11
C LYS A 402 -6.60 -22.17 -27.70
N LEU A 403 -5.40 -21.66 -27.43
CA LEU A 403 -5.03 -20.97 -26.20
C LEU A 403 -4.74 -19.52 -26.54
N ASP A 404 -5.41 -18.61 -25.85
CA ASP A 404 -5.11 -17.19 -25.88
C ASP A 404 -4.71 -16.74 -24.47
N THR A 405 -3.62 -15.97 -24.36
CA THR A 405 -3.09 -15.52 -23.06
C THR A 405 -3.19 -14.00 -22.95
N ILE A 406 -3.67 -13.52 -21.81
CA ILE A 406 -3.81 -12.09 -21.50
C ILE A 406 -3.16 -11.85 -20.14
N GLU A 407 -2.15 -10.98 -20.10
CA GLU A 407 -1.52 -10.57 -18.85
C GLU A 407 -2.30 -9.42 -18.20
N LEU A 408 -2.70 -9.58 -16.95
CA LEU A 408 -3.23 -8.49 -16.13
C LEU A 408 -2.12 -7.87 -15.29
N ASN A 409 -2.05 -6.54 -15.28
CA ASN A 409 -1.06 -5.74 -14.57
C ASN A 409 -1.65 -4.37 -14.20
N GLU A 410 -0.83 -3.45 -13.65
CA GLU A 410 -1.28 -2.11 -13.25
C GLU A 410 -1.99 -1.34 -14.37
N SER A 411 -1.51 -1.50 -15.60
CA SER A 411 -2.04 -0.88 -16.81
C SER A 411 -3.21 -1.63 -17.43
N ASN A 412 -3.33 -2.92 -17.13
CA ASN A 412 -4.33 -3.82 -17.68
C ASN A 412 -5.01 -4.59 -16.55
N GLN A 413 -5.96 -3.96 -15.88
CA GLN A 413 -6.58 -4.53 -14.69
C GLN A 413 -7.79 -5.44 -14.99
N GLU A 414 -8.36 -5.34 -16.19
CA GLU A 414 -9.46 -6.17 -16.66
C GLU A 414 -9.14 -6.73 -18.06
N PHE A 415 -9.43 -8.01 -18.29
CA PHE A 415 -9.30 -8.60 -19.62
C PHE A 415 -10.60 -8.46 -20.41
N SER A 416 -10.46 -8.39 -21.72
CA SER A 416 -11.56 -8.43 -22.69
C SER A 416 -11.16 -9.37 -23.82
N TYR A 417 -12.06 -10.26 -24.22
CA TYR A 417 -11.83 -11.27 -25.25
C TYR A 417 -13.06 -11.41 -26.14
N VAL A 418 -12.87 -11.24 -27.44
CA VAL A 418 -13.94 -11.41 -28.44
C VAL A 418 -13.93 -12.84 -28.93
N VAL A 419 -15.06 -13.53 -28.75
CA VAL A 419 -15.28 -14.85 -29.31
C VAL A 419 -15.68 -14.70 -30.78
N THR A 420 -14.72 -14.95 -31.67
CA THR A 420 -14.91 -14.91 -33.13
C THR A 420 -15.72 -16.10 -33.63
N TYR A 421 -16.12 -16.07 -34.90
CA TYR A 421 -16.93 -17.14 -35.48
C TYR A 421 -16.18 -18.48 -35.59
N ASP A 422 -14.86 -18.43 -35.81
CA ASP A 422 -13.97 -19.59 -35.91
C ASP A 422 -13.86 -20.36 -34.58
N ALA A 423 -14.17 -19.70 -33.46
CA ALA A 423 -14.21 -20.34 -32.15
C ALA A 423 -15.23 -21.50 -32.07
N PHE A 424 -16.23 -21.52 -32.97
CA PHE A 424 -17.27 -22.54 -33.01
C PHE A 424 -16.98 -23.69 -33.99
N GLY A 425 -15.82 -23.72 -34.64
CA GLY A 425 -15.40 -24.78 -35.57
C GLY A 425 -15.34 -24.31 -37.02
N ASP A 426 -15.22 -25.27 -37.94
CA ASP A 426 -15.09 -25.02 -39.38
C ASP A 426 -16.46 -24.80 -40.05
N ASP A 427 -16.48 -24.12 -41.20
CA ASP A 427 -17.70 -23.71 -41.95
C ASP A 427 -18.74 -24.82 -42.10
N ASP A 428 -18.30 -26.07 -42.30
CA ASP A 428 -19.16 -27.22 -42.52
C ASP A 428 -19.71 -27.86 -41.24
N ASN A 429 -19.18 -27.49 -40.06
CA ASN A 429 -19.51 -28.13 -38.77
C ASN A 429 -19.42 -27.15 -37.58
N LEU A 430 -20.11 -26.02 -37.67
CA LEU A 430 -20.13 -25.02 -36.59
C LEU A 430 -21.03 -25.46 -35.43
N ALA A 431 -20.46 -25.56 -34.24
CA ALA A 431 -21.17 -25.89 -33.00
C ALA A 431 -22.16 -24.78 -32.58
N GLY A 432 -23.26 -25.14 -31.93
CA GLY A 432 -24.23 -24.17 -31.38
C GLY A 432 -23.71 -23.41 -30.14
N SER A 433 -22.65 -23.92 -29.51
CA SER A 433 -21.96 -23.30 -28.38
C SER A 433 -20.56 -23.87 -28.26
N VAL A 434 -19.69 -23.17 -27.54
CA VAL A 434 -18.34 -23.61 -27.18
C VAL A 434 -18.07 -23.33 -25.71
N ASP A 435 -17.38 -24.24 -25.04
CA ASP A 435 -16.92 -24.02 -23.67
C ASP A 435 -15.52 -23.40 -23.68
N TYR A 436 -15.29 -22.48 -22.76
CA TYR A 436 -14.00 -21.92 -22.42
C TYR A 436 -13.61 -22.32 -21.00
N ASP A 437 -12.39 -22.83 -20.84
CA ASP A 437 -11.71 -22.82 -19.54
C ASP A 437 -10.99 -21.47 -19.43
N VAL A 438 -11.45 -20.58 -18.56
CA VAL A 438 -10.81 -19.27 -18.28
C VAL A 438 -9.99 -19.43 -17.01
N THR A 439 -8.68 -19.60 -17.17
CA THR A 439 -7.76 -19.91 -16.08
C THR A 439 -6.95 -18.69 -15.72
N SER A 440 -7.06 -18.23 -14.48
CA SER A 440 -6.09 -17.30 -13.91
C SER A 440 -4.91 -18.07 -13.35
N VAL A 441 -3.69 -17.58 -13.60
CA VAL A 441 -2.41 -18.12 -13.14
C VAL A 441 -1.68 -17.03 -12.36
N HIS A 442 -1.53 -17.26 -11.06
CA HIS A 442 -0.87 -16.35 -10.13
C HIS A 442 0.37 -16.99 -9.50
N PRO A 443 1.52 -16.31 -9.41
CA PRO A 443 2.74 -16.87 -8.82
C PRO A 443 2.56 -17.37 -7.38
N LYS A 444 1.76 -16.66 -6.58
CA LYS A 444 1.52 -16.98 -5.16
C LYS A 444 0.36 -17.96 -4.93
N PHE A 445 -0.69 -17.87 -5.73
CA PHE A 445 -1.96 -18.60 -5.49
C PHE A 445 -2.18 -19.79 -6.43
N GLY A 446 -1.24 -20.05 -7.34
CA GLY A 446 -1.36 -21.11 -8.33
C GLY A 446 -2.41 -20.78 -9.38
N THR A 447 -3.25 -21.75 -9.73
CA THR A 447 -4.22 -21.59 -10.82
C THR A 447 -5.66 -21.74 -10.35
N LYS A 448 -6.55 -20.93 -10.92
CA LYS A 448 -8.00 -21.05 -10.71
C LYS A 448 -8.72 -20.94 -12.04
N THR A 449 -9.58 -21.92 -12.34
CA THR A 449 -10.31 -22.00 -13.61
C THR A 449 -11.79 -21.78 -13.40
N VAL A 450 -12.35 -20.84 -14.16
CA VAL A 450 -13.79 -20.66 -14.33
C VAL A 450 -14.20 -21.22 -15.68
N LYS A 451 -15.20 -22.09 -15.70
CA LYS A 451 -15.77 -22.61 -16.95
C LYS A 451 -16.84 -21.67 -17.45
N GLN A 452 -16.76 -21.30 -18.71
CA GLN A 452 -17.73 -20.42 -19.36
C GLN A 452 -18.23 -21.03 -20.66
N THR A 453 -19.53 -21.31 -20.75
CA THR A 453 -20.15 -21.69 -22.02
C THR A 453 -20.55 -20.44 -22.79
N VAL A 454 -20.16 -20.37 -24.05
CA VAL A 454 -20.50 -19.29 -24.97
C VAL A 454 -21.41 -19.85 -26.05
N LYS A 455 -22.60 -19.27 -26.22
CA LYS A 455 -23.53 -19.70 -27.27
C LYS A 455 -23.23 -18.98 -28.58
N ARG A 456 -23.24 -19.72 -29.68
CA ARG A 456 -23.16 -19.14 -31.02
C ARG A 456 -24.45 -18.42 -31.32
N TYR A 457 -24.36 -17.16 -31.75
CA TYR A 457 -25.51 -16.46 -32.28
C TYR A 457 -25.82 -16.95 -33.69
N MET A 458 -27.04 -17.44 -33.88
CA MET A 458 -27.59 -17.68 -35.20
C MET A 458 -28.24 -16.39 -35.71
N PRO A 459 -28.21 -16.10 -37.02
CA PRO A 459 -28.97 -15.00 -37.59
C PRO A 459 -30.44 -15.12 -37.17
N ILE A 460 -30.98 -14.09 -36.53
CA ILE A 460 -32.39 -14.08 -36.13
C ILE A 460 -33.19 -13.58 -37.34
N GLU A 461 -33.99 -14.45 -37.93
CA GLU A 461 -34.86 -14.10 -39.06
C GLU A 461 -36.07 -13.26 -38.60
N ASP A 462 -36.54 -13.48 -37.36
CA ASP A 462 -37.67 -12.76 -36.76
C ASP A 462 -37.28 -11.41 -36.13
N ARG A 463 -38.03 -10.36 -36.50
CA ARG A 463 -37.71 -8.97 -36.16
C ARG A 463 -38.06 -8.59 -34.72
N GLU A 464 -39.12 -9.17 -34.14
CA GLU A 464 -39.48 -8.91 -32.75
C GLU A 464 -38.54 -9.65 -31.79
N GLU A 465 -38.11 -10.85 -32.17
CA GLU A 465 -37.11 -11.62 -31.41
C GLU A 465 -35.73 -10.95 -31.42
N ALA A 466 -35.31 -10.37 -32.56
CA ALA A 466 -34.06 -9.63 -32.69
C ALA A 466 -34.05 -8.32 -31.88
N ALA A 467 -35.20 -7.65 -31.77
CA ALA A 467 -35.35 -6.42 -31.01
C ALA A 467 -35.33 -6.66 -29.47
N ASN A 468 -35.74 -7.84 -29.02
CA ASN A 468 -35.85 -8.20 -27.61
C ASN A 468 -34.63 -8.97 -27.04
N LYS A 469 -33.69 -9.41 -27.88
CA LYS A 469 -32.44 -10.03 -27.45
C LYS A 469 -31.33 -9.00 -27.44
N HIS A 470 -30.67 -8.77 -26.30
CA HIS A 470 -29.46 -7.95 -26.20
C HIS A 470 -28.19 -8.77 -26.52
N ALA A 471 -27.10 -8.10 -26.86
CA ALA A 471 -25.79 -8.75 -26.95
C ALA A 471 -25.35 -9.26 -25.57
N GLU A 472 -24.96 -10.54 -25.50
CA GLU A 472 -24.48 -11.18 -24.28
C GLU A 472 -23.05 -10.72 -24.02
N HIS A 473 -22.92 -9.90 -22.99
CA HIS A 473 -21.64 -9.49 -22.41
C HIS A 473 -21.43 -10.36 -21.18
N ILE A 474 -20.51 -11.31 -21.28
CA ILE A 474 -20.19 -12.23 -20.18
C ILE A 474 -19.14 -11.54 -19.30
N LYS A 475 -19.46 -11.38 -18.01
CA LYS A 475 -18.52 -10.84 -17.02
C LYS A 475 -18.06 -11.94 -16.08
N ILE A 476 -16.76 -12.15 -15.99
CA ILE A 476 -16.13 -13.15 -15.14
C ILE A 476 -15.37 -12.44 -14.01
N THR A 477 -15.56 -12.89 -12.78
CA THR A 477 -14.71 -12.49 -11.64
C THR A 477 -14.10 -13.73 -11.05
N ILE A 478 -12.76 -13.77 -10.99
CA ILE A 478 -12.00 -14.89 -10.48
C ILE A 478 -11.43 -14.50 -9.11
N PRO A 479 -12.04 -14.93 -7.99
CA PRO A 479 -11.49 -14.65 -6.67
C PRO A 479 -10.22 -15.49 -6.43
N MET A 480 -9.14 -14.89 -5.98
CA MET A 480 -7.88 -15.54 -5.60
C MET A 480 -7.42 -15.03 -4.24
N GLY A 481 -6.41 -15.64 -3.63
CA GLY A 481 -5.97 -15.26 -2.29
C GLY A 481 -6.66 -16.05 -1.18
N GLU A 482 -6.14 -15.87 0.02
CA GLU A 482 -6.58 -16.57 1.23
C GLU A 482 -6.69 -15.56 2.38
N ARG A 483 -7.39 -15.95 3.46
CA ARG A 483 -7.37 -15.13 4.67
C ARG A 483 -5.96 -15.11 5.28
N PRO A 484 -5.52 -13.97 5.84
CA PRO A 484 -4.27 -13.90 6.57
C PRO A 484 -4.24 -14.93 7.69
N LYS A 485 -3.05 -15.42 8.01
CA LYS A 485 -2.84 -16.38 9.08
C LYS A 485 -1.80 -15.84 10.05
N LEU A 486 -2.12 -15.93 11.34
CA LEU A 486 -1.24 -15.58 12.45
C LEU A 486 -0.94 -16.86 13.23
N VAL A 487 0.34 -17.09 13.56
CA VAL A 487 0.75 -18.24 14.38
C VAL A 487 1.68 -17.76 15.49
N ALA A 488 1.37 -18.10 16.74
CA ALA A 488 2.29 -17.87 17.86
C ALA A 488 3.30 -19.02 17.97
N LYS A 489 4.58 -18.68 17.98
CA LYS A 489 5.69 -19.58 18.29
C LYS A 489 6.25 -19.16 19.65
N ILE A 490 6.08 -20.08 20.61
CA ILE A 490 6.40 -19.88 22.02
C ILE A 490 7.38 -20.99 22.41
N GLU A 491 8.49 -20.62 23.04
CA GLU A 491 9.42 -21.58 23.61
C GLU A 491 8.85 -22.15 24.92
N GLU A 492 9.02 -23.46 25.15
CA GLU A 492 8.49 -24.09 26.36
C GLU A 492 9.25 -23.59 27.59
N SER A 493 8.54 -23.03 28.57
CA SER A 493 9.16 -22.56 29.81
C SER A 493 9.71 -23.71 30.66
N GLU A 494 10.74 -23.43 31.44
CA GLU A 494 11.39 -24.42 32.30
C GLU A 494 10.43 -25.02 33.34
N TYR A 495 9.54 -24.21 33.91
CA TYR A 495 8.51 -24.70 34.83
C TYR A 495 7.59 -25.72 34.18
N ILE A 496 7.13 -25.48 32.95
CA ILE A 496 6.25 -26.42 32.22
C ILE A 496 7.02 -27.69 31.88
N ARG A 497 8.24 -27.55 31.35
CA ARG A 497 9.11 -28.68 30.99
C ARG A 497 9.33 -29.64 32.17
N LYS A 498 9.53 -29.11 33.38
CA LYS A 498 9.73 -29.89 34.61
C LYS A 498 8.42 -30.39 35.25
N SER A 499 7.33 -29.64 35.13
CA SER A 499 6.08 -29.95 35.84
C SER A 499 5.09 -30.79 35.04
N LYS A 500 5.18 -30.81 33.70
CA LYS A 500 4.19 -31.47 32.84
C LYS A 500 4.01 -32.97 33.08
N THR A 501 5.04 -33.66 33.57
CA THR A 501 4.97 -35.09 33.92
C THR A 501 4.20 -35.35 35.21
N SER A 502 4.24 -34.43 36.17
CA SER A 502 3.56 -34.55 37.47
C SER A 502 2.21 -33.81 37.53
N LYS A 503 1.97 -32.85 36.64
CA LYS A 503 0.74 -32.05 36.52
C LYS A 503 0.13 -32.21 35.12
N PRO A 504 -0.83 -33.15 34.92
CA PRO A 504 -1.41 -33.45 33.61
C PRO A 504 -2.08 -32.26 32.91
N ASN A 505 -2.62 -31.31 33.67
CA ASN A 505 -3.22 -30.07 33.15
C ASN A 505 -2.22 -29.14 32.47
N LEU A 506 -0.90 -29.33 32.69
CA LEU A 506 0.16 -28.55 32.06
C LEU A 506 0.78 -29.24 30.85
N ALA A 507 0.36 -30.48 30.52
CA ALA A 507 0.98 -31.27 29.45
C ALA A 507 0.90 -30.62 28.06
N ASN A 508 -0.15 -29.84 27.81
CA ASN A 508 -0.39 -29.15 26.54
C ASN A 508 -0.32 -27.62 26.68
N PHE A 509 0.24 -27.12 27.78
CA PHE A 509 0.37 -25.68 27.98
C PHE A 509 1.42 -25.11 27.02
N ASN A 510 1.02 -24.15 26.21
CA ASN A 510 1.89 -23.46 25.26
C ASN A 510 1.57 -21.96 25.31
N GLY A 511 2.21 -21.25 26.23
CA GLY A 511 1.81 -19.91 26.64
C GLY A 511 2.86 -19.23 27.49
N LEU A 512 2.52 -18.04 27.99
CA LEU A 512 3.37 -17.27 28.89
C LEU A 512 3.32 -17.84 30.31
N VAL A 513 4.47 -18.10 30.91
CA VAL A 513 4.59 -18.35 32.34
C VAL A 513 5.22 -17.15 33.02
N MET A 514 4.51 -16.54 33.95
CA MET A 514 4.99 -15.46 34.80
C MET A 514 5.49 -16.06 36.11
N GLU A 515 6.81 -16.08 36.31
CA GLU A 515 7.45 -16.70 37.46
C GLU A 515 7.85 -15.65 38.49
N GLU A 516 7.39 -15.81 39.74
CA GLU A 516 7.92 -15.07 40.87
C GLU A 516 9.35 -15.52 41.19
N ILE A 517 10.22 -14.56 41.40
CA ILE A 517 11.59 -14.75 41.84
C ILE A 517 11.91 -13.81 42.99
N LEU A 518 12.77 -14.27 43.90
CA LEU A 518 13.27 -13.43 44.98
C LEU A 518 14.35 -12.49 44.41
N ASN A 519 14.08 -11.19 44.45
CA ASN A 519 14.96 -10.15 43.95
C ASN A 519 15.72 -9.47 45.11
N TRP A 520 17.04 -9.42 45.02
CA TRP A 520 17.92 -8.81 46.03
C TRP A 520 18.63 -7.63 45.39
N SER A 521 18.43 -6.41 45.90
CA SER A 521 19.02 -5.21 45.30
C SER A 521 19.86 -4.43 46.31
N LEU A 522 21.11 -4.13 45.96
CA LEU A 522 22.03 -3.34 46.78
C LEU A 522 22.27 -1.97 46.14
N HIS A 523 21.90 -0.93 46.88
CA HIS A 523 21.97 0.46 46.46
C HIS A 523 23.11 1.19 47.17
N PRO A 524 24.19 1.57 46.45
CA PRO A 524 25.34 2.25 47.05
C PRO A 524 24.95 3.63 47.58
N LEU A 525 25.52 4.01 48.74
CA LEU A 525 25.23 5.27 49.41
C LEU A 525 26.37 6.27 49.19
N LEU A 526 26.10 7.32 48.40
CA LEU A 526 27.02 8.47 48.24
C LEU A 526 27.00 9.32 49.51
N THR A 527 28.16 9.53 50.16
CA THR A 527 28.26 10.35 51.38
C THR A 527 28.38 11.85 51.09
N TYR A 528 27.82 12.30 49.97
CA TYR A 528 27.87 13.67 49.49
C TYR A 528 26.45 14.26 49.43
N VAL A 529 26.33 15.57 49.62
CA VAL A 529 25.12 16.34 49.32
C VAL A 529 25.50 17.46 48.36
N PHE A 530 24.92 17.48 47.17
CA PHE A 530 25.27 18.42 46.11
C PHE A 530 24.36 19.67 46.15
N PHE A 531 24.89 20.79 45.69
CA PHE A 531 24.23 22.08 45.71
C PHE A 531 24.30 22.78 44.35
N ASP A 532 23.28 23.59 44.07
CA ASP A 532 23.25 24.43 42.88
C ASP A 532 24.18 25.65 43.04
N GLU A 533 24.52 26.28 41.91
CA GLU A 533 25.50 27.37 41.87
C GLU A 533 25.15 28.53 42.81
N GLY A 534 26.11 28.93 43.65
CA GLY A 534 25.97 30.03 44.61
C GLY A 534 24.97 29.79 45.75
N SER A 535 24.24 28.68 45.72
CA SER A 535 23.20 28.34 46.69
C SER A 535 23.73 27.48 47.83
N SER A 536 23.29 27.80 49.05
CA SER A 536 23.41 26.94 50.23
C SER A 536 22.15 26.13 50.51
N GLU A 537 21.04 26.42 49.83
CA GLU A 537 19.76 25.73 50.02
C GLU A 537 19.79 24.32 49.45
N PHE A 538 19.11 23.38 50.12
CA PHE A 538 18.95 22.03 49.59
C PHE A 538 18.17 22.08 48.29
N PRO A 539 18.70 21.53 47.19
CA PRO A 539 17.92 21.38 45.97
C PRO A 539 16.65 20.57 46.22
N SER A 540 15.55 20.93 45.56
CA SER A 540 14.20 20.37 45.78
C SER A 540 14.08 18.85 45.59
N ARG A 541 15.07 18.24 44.92
CA ARG A 541 15.20 16.79 44.74
C ARG A 541 15.48 16.05 46.06
N TYR A 542 16.21 16.66 47.00
CA TYR A 542 16.47 16.05 48.31
C TYR A 542 15.22 16.02 49.18
N LYS A 543 14.95 14.86 49.79
CA LYS A 543 13.80 14.64 50.67
C LYS A 543 14.19 15.00 52.10
N VAL A 544 13.99 16.26 52.48
CA VAL A 544 14.22 16.74 53.85
C VAL A 544 12.90 16.92 54.60
N PHE A 545 12.86 16.49 55.86
CA PHE A 545 11.72 16.68 56.75
C PHE A 545 11.64 18.11 57.26
N LYS A 546 10.41 18.56 57.56
CA LYS A 546 10.16 19.91 58.08
C LYS A 546 10.19 19.95 59.60
N SER A 547 10.01 18.80 60.25
CA SER A 547 9.95 18.69 61.71
C SER A 547 10.53 17.38 62.24
N ALA A 548 10.97 17.39 63.49
CA ALA A 548 11.46 16.18 64.17
C ALA A 548 10.38 15.07 64.30
N ASN A 549 9.09 15.39 64.16
CA ASN A 549 8.01 14.40 64.27
C ASN A 549 7.97 13.43 63.09
N GLU A 550 8.39 13.89 61.90
CA GLU A 550 8.44 13.07 60.68
C GLU A 550 9.49 11.95 60.76
N THR A 551 10.46 12.07 61.67
CA THR A 551 11.51 11.05 61.85
C THR A 551 11.00 9.75 62.50
N ARG A 552 9.86 9.78 63.21
CA ARG A 552 9.40 8.67 64.07
C ARG A 552 9.08 7.38 63.31
N MET A 553 8.59 7.49 62.07
CA MET A 553 8.17 6.36 61.24
C MET A 553 9.20 6.02 60.16
N PHE A 554 10.31 6.75 60.09
CA PHE A 554 11.32 6.54 59.06
C PHE A 554 12.22 5.35 59.41
N SER A 555 12.44 4.48 58.43
CA SER A 555 13.48 3.45 58.42
C SER A 555 14.23 3.53 57.10
N ASP A 556 15.53 3.29 57.11
CA ASP A 556 16.34 3.25 55.89
C ASP A 556 16.07 2.02 55.01
N THR A 557 15.28 1.06 55.51
CA THR A 557 14.86 -0.16 54.80
C THR A 557 13.45 -0.08 54.20
N THR A 558 12.71 1.01 54.41
CA THR A 558 11.32 1.15 53.92
C THR A 558 11.19 2.20 52.81
N ILE A 559 12.32 2.62 52.23
CA ILE A 559 12.36 3.64 51.18
C ILE A 559 12.09 2.96 49.83
N VAL A 560 10.93 3.25 49.25
CA VAL A 560 10.53 2.72 47.94
C VAL A 560 11.28 3.46 46.81
N GLY A 561 11.59 2.76 45.71
CA GLY A 561 12.17 3.34 44.50
C GLY A 561 13.59 2.88 44.19
N ALA A 562 14.19 3.45 43.14
CA ALA A 562 15.52 3.09 42.67
C ALA A 562 16.64 3.75 43.48
N THR A 563 17.90 3.57 43.06
CA THR A 563 19.08 4.11 43.76
C THR A 563 19.01 5.62 43.99
N LEU A 564 18.58 6.42 42.99
CA LEU A 564 18.46 7.87 43.14
C LEU A 564 17.34 8.26 44.12
N ASP A 565 16.20 7.59 44.09
CA ASP A 565 15.09 7.84 45.03
C ASP A 565 15.55 7.64 46.47
N LYS A 566 16.28 6.54 46.72
CA LYS A 566 16.89 6.25 48.01
C LYS A 566 17.95 7.27 48.39
N TYR A 567 18.82 7.64 47.45
CA TYR A 567 19.87 8.63 47.67
C TYR A 567 19.31 10.00 48.05
N TYR A 568 18.16 10.42 47.50
CA TYR A 568 17.58 11.70 47.89
C TYR A 568 17.10 11.75 49.35
N HIS A 569 17.00 10.60 50.02
CA HIS A 569 16.83 10.50 51.47
C HIS A 569 18.16 10.44 52.27
N ILE A 570 19.32 10.72 51.66
CA ILE A 570 20.65 10.57 52.30
C ILE A 570 20.75 11.18 53.69
N LEU A 571 20.21 12.39 53.89
CA LEU A 571 20.22 13.07 55.19
C LEU A 571 19.34 12.37 56.23
N ASN A 572 18.24 11.75 55.80
CA ASN A 572 17.38 10.95 56.67
C ASN A 572 18.02 9.62 57.01
N ILE A 573 18.68 8.98 56.05
CA ILE A 573 19.42 7.73 56.26
C ILE A 573 20.52 7.96 57.30
N PHE A 574 21.34 9.00 57.12
CA PHE A 574 22.37 9.35 58.10
C PHE A 574 21.78 9.74 59.45
N GLY A 575 20.75 10.59 59.47
CA GLY A 575 20.05 10.97 60.70
C GLY A 575 19.54 9.74 61.47
N PHE A 576 18.79 8.87 60.81
CA PHE A 576 18.27 7.62 61.38
C PHE A 576 19.39 6.75 61.94
N ARG A 577 20.43 6.45 61.15
CA ARG A 577 21.53 5.60 61.58
C ARG A 577 22.30 6.20 62.75
N LEU A 578 22.54 7.51 62.77
CA LEU A 578 23.21 8.17 63.89
C LEU A 578 22.39 8.16 65.19
N THR A 579 21.05 8.10 65.11
CA THR A 579 20.22 7.85 66.31
C THR A 579 20.34 6.41 66.82
N LYS A 580 20.60 5.44 65.95
CA LYS A 580 20.81 4.03 66.31
C LYS A 580 22.22 3.74 66.81
N HIS A 581 23.19 4.57 66.45
CA HIS A 581 24.59 4.43 66.84
C HIS A 581 25.07 5.67 67.60
N PRO A 582 24.75 5.81 68.90
CA PRO A 582 24.94 7.04 69.67
C PRO A 582 26.42 7.43 69.89
N ASP A 583 27.35 6.49 69.79
CA ASP A 583 28.79 6.73 70.03
C ASP A 583 29.54 7.22 68.77
N VAL A 584 28.89 7.18 67.62
CA VAL A 584 29.52 7.53 66.34
C VAL A 584 29.64 9.04 66.20
N THR A 585 30.80 9.51 65.78
CA THR A 585 31.02 10.92 65.43
C THR A 585 31.17 11.07 63.92
N ILE A 586 30.76 12.22 63.40
CA ILE A 586 30.89 12.56 61.97
C ILE A 586 31.56 13.92 61.79
N GLU A 587 32.17 14.12 60.63
CA GLU A 587 32.64 15.43 60.20
C GLU A 587 31.86 15.86 58.95
N ILE A 588 31.32 17.08 58.99
CA ILE A 588 30.53 17.69 57.92
C ILE A 588 31.42 18.76 57.28
N VAL A 589 31.83 18.53 56.04
CA VAL A 589 32.77 19.39 55.32
C VAL A 589 32.08 20.10 54.17
N GLY A 590 31.87 21.41 54.29
CA GLY A 590 31.33 22.19 53.20
C GLY A 590 32.37 22.58 52.16
N CYS A 591 32.02 22.44 50.88
CA CYS A 591 32.86 22.76 49.74
C CYS A 591 32.11 23.61 48.69
N ASN A 592 32.87 24.22 47.79
CA ASN A 592 32.46 24.97 46.61
C ASN A 592 33.32 24.54 45.39
N ASP A 593 33.11 25.15 44.22
CA ASP A 593 33.93 24.83 43.04
C ASP A 593 35.18 25.70 42.86
N ALA A 594 35.35 26.76 43.66
CA ALA A 594 36.42 27.76 43.64
C ALA A 594 36.61 28.51 42.30
N VAL A 595 35.73 28.31 41.32
CA VAL A 595 35.88 28.81 39.95
C VAL A 595 34.81 29.86 39.66
N ASN A 596 33.54 29.54 39.86
CA ASN A 596 32.43 30.39 39.43
C ASN A 596 32.25 31.60 40.35
N GLU A 597 31.80 32.74 39.79
CA GLU A 597 31.67 33.99 40.56
C GLU A 597 30.71 33.84 41.76
N GLY A 598 29.59 33.13 41.58
CA GLY A 598 28.64 32.82 42.66
C GLY A 598 29.23 31.89 43.73
N GLU A 599 30.19 31.04 43.36
CA GLU A 599 30.84 30.07 44.25
C GLU A 599 31.99 30.69 45.05
N LYS A 600 32.57 31.79 44.57
CA LYS A 600 33.56 32.61 45.28
C LYS A 600 32.96 33.49 46.38
N ARG A 601 31.65 33.40 46.59
CA ARG A 601 30.95 34.12 47.67
C ARG A 601 31.52 33.72 49.03
N LYS A 602 32.04 34.71 49.77
CA LYS A 602 32.62 34.50 51.10
C LYS A 602 31.59 33.86 52.04
N GLY A 603 31.92 32.69 52.57
CA GLY A 603 31.09 31.96 53.54
C GLY A 603 30.18 30.87 52.96
N LEU A 604 30.07 30.74 51.63
CA LEU A 604 29.17 29.76 50.99
C LEU A 604 29.42 28.31 51.46
N SER A 605 30.68 27.86 51.48
CA SER A 605 31.03 26.51 51.96
C SER A 605 30.58 26.29 53.41
N LYS A 606 30.72 27.32 54.26
CA LYS A 606 30.29 27.25 55.66
C LYS A 606 28.76 27.17 55.76
N GLU A 607 28.03 27.99 55.00
CA GLU A 607 26.56 27.97 54.97
C GLU A 607 26.00 26.60 54.54
N ARG A 608 26.60 25.98 53.50
CA ARG A 608 26.22 24.61 53.07
C ARG A 608 26.44 23.58 54.18
N ALA A 609 27.58 23.63 54.86
CA ALA A 609 27.88 22.75 55.98
C ALA A 609 26.92 22.98 57.16
N ASP A 610 26.66 24.26 57.48
CA ASP A 610 25.74 24.67 58.54
C ASP A 610 24.31 24.14 58.26
N ASN A 611 23.85 24.14 57.01
CA ASN A 611 22.53 23.62 56.64
C ASN A 611 22.40 22.10 56.89
N VAL A 612 23.41 21.31 56.52
CA VAL A 612 23.44 19.86 56.81
C VAL A 612 23.53 19.61 58.33
N TYR A 613 24.39 20.35 59.03
CA TYR A 613 24.56 20.24 60.47
C TYR A 613 23.28 20.59 61.24
N ASN A 614 22.63 21.71 60.89
CA ASN A 614 21.40 22.14 61.52
C ASN A 614 20.25 21.17 61.23
N TYR A 615 20.17 20.61 60.02
CA TYR A 615 19.20 19.56 59.73
C TYR A 615 19.34 18.37 60.69
N LEU A 616 20.56 17.81 60.83
CA LEU A 616 20.80 16.68 61.72
C LEU A 616 20.58 17.02 63.20
N LYS A 617 20.96 18.23 63.62
CA LYS A 617 20.76 18.72 65.00
C LYS A 617 19.29 18.98 65.32
N ASP A 618 18.57 19.67 64.46
CA ASP A 618 17.23 20.21 64.75
C ASP A 618 16.12 19.22 64.41
N ILE A 619 16.27 18.45 63.32
CA ILE A 619 15.28 17.45 62.89
C ILE A 619 15.56 16.09 63.54
N TRP A 620 16.79 15.60 63.44
CA TRP A 620 17.17 14.27 63.93
C TRP A 620 17.71 14.25 65.37
N LYS A 621 17.82 15.42 66.00
CA LYS A 621 18.27 15.57 67.41
C LYS A 621 19.64 14.96 67.68
N ILE A 622 20.53 14.98 66.68
CA ILE A 622 21.92 14.55 66.85
C ILE A 622 22.67 15.59 67.70
N SER A 623 23.36 15.13 68.73
CA SER A 623 24.11 16.00 69.65
C SER A 623 25.21 16.78 68.92
N PRO A 624 25.35 18.10 69.17
CA PRO A 624 26.46 18.92 68.67
C PRO A 624 27.85 18.32 68.89
N ASP A 625 28.10 17.71 70.05
CA ASP A 625 29.42 17.14 70.41
C ASP A 625 29.83 15.95 69.51
N ARG A 626 28.88 15.40 68.75
CA ARG A 626 29.10 14.29 67.81
C ARG A 626 29.39 14.73 66.39
N MET A 627 29.27 16.03 66.10
CA MET A 627 29.35 16.55 64.74
C MET A 627 30.40 17.66 64.67
N LYS A 628 31.47 17.41 63.92
CA LYS A 628 32.50 18.41 63.62
C LYS A 628 32.15 19.15 62.33
N LEU A 629 32.15 20.48 62.36
CA LEU A 629 31.98 21.34 61.18
C LEU A 629 33.33 21.81 60.64
N THR A 630 33.58 21.55 59.36
CA THR A 630 34.75 22.04 58.62
C THR A 630 34.30 22.65 57.30
N TYR A 631 35.08 23.57 56.74
CA TYR A 631 34.80 24.17 55.44
C TYR A 631 36.10 24.46 54.70
N ARG A 632 36.05 24.31 53.39
CA ARG A 632 37.14 24.59 52.46
C ARG A 632 36.56 24.97 51.09
N ASP A 633 37.42 25.42 50.20
CA ASP A 633 37.00 25.70 48.83
C ASP A 633 36.75 24.38 48.10
N LEU A 634 37.81 23.63 47.76
CA LEU A 634 37.65 22.37 47.05
C LEU A 634 37.48 21.14 47.97
N PRO A 635 36.73 20.09 47.55
CA PRO A 635 36.65 18.81 48.24
C PRO A 635 38.01 18.11 48.42
N ALA A 636 38.08 17.05 49.25
CA ALA A 636 39.34 16.32 49.50
C ALA A 636 39.89 15.69 48.23
N ASN A 637 38.99 15.14 47.43
CA ASN A 637 39.27 14.59 46.12
C ASN A 637 38.38 15.36 45.13
N PRO A 638 38.85 16.52 44.62
CA PRO A 638 38.06 17.33 43.71
C PRO A 638 37.99 16.66 42.33
N SER A 639 36.82 16.74 41.71
CA SER A 639 36.65 16.47 40.28
C SER A 639 37.32 17.58 39.46
N ASN A 640 37.57 17.34 38.17
CA ASN A 640 38.34 18.25 37.31
C ASN A 640 37.74 19.67 37.29
N SER A 641 38.38 20.61 37.97
CA SER A 641 37.91 22.00 38.08
C SER A 641 37.98 22.79 36.77
N LYS A 642 38.62 22.26 35.72
CA LYS A 642 38.65 22.89 34.37
C LYS A 642 37.45 22.49 33.51
N ASP A 643 36.71 21.46 33.91
CA ASP A 643 35.54 20.96 33.22
C ASP A 643 34.26 21.40 33.95
N SER A 644 33.22 21.80 33.21
CA SER A 644 31.99 22.33 33.81
C SER A 644 31.25 21.26 34.63
N LEU A 645 31.27 20.00 34.22
CA LEU A 645 30.63 18.90 34.96
C LEU A 645 31.42 18.58 36.24
N GLY A 646 32.76 18.63 36.16
CA GLY A 646 33.65 18.51 37.31
C GLY A 646 33.50 19.64 38.32
N GLN A 647 33.27 20.87 37.88
CA GLN A 647 32.96 22.01 38.76
C GLN A 647 31.65 21.76 39.53
N ILE A 648 30.58 21.33 38.86
CA ILE A 648 29.30 20.99 39.50
C ILE A 648 29.48 19.89 40.56
N GLU A 649 30.31 18.87 40.31
CA GLU A 649 30.60 17.80 41.27
C GLU A 649 31.36 18.27 42.53
N ASN A 650 32.05 19.40 42.45
CA ASN A 650 32.79 19.96 43.58
C ASN A 650 31.89 20.77 44.53
N ARG A 651 30.70 21.20 44.07
CA ARG A 651 29.69 21.93 44.86
C ARG A 651 28.95 20.98 45.78
N ARG A 652 29.63 20.54 46.85
CA ARG A 652 29.08 19.53 47.76
C ARG A 652 29.43 19.74 49.22
N VAL A 653 28.64 19.13 50.08
CA VAL A 653 29.01 18.81 51.47
C VAL A 653 29.42 17.35 51.53
N GLU A 654 30.56 17.07 52.16
CA GLU A 654 31.03 15.72 52.45
C GLU A 654 30.68 15.34 53.89
N ILE A 655 29.99 14.21 54.07
CA ILE A 655 29.73 13.62 55.39
C ILE A 655 30.77 12.52 55.61
N LEU A 656 31.81 12.84 56.38
CA LEU A 656 32.90 11.92 56.67
C LEU A 656 32.55 11.10 57.91
N CYS A 657 32.51 9.78 57.73
CA CYS A 657 32.22 8.81 58.78
C CYS A 657 33.01 7.53 58.48
N ASN A 658 33.67 6.96 59.49
CA ASN A 658 34.42 5.71 59.34
C ASN A 658 33.63 4.49 59.84
N GLU A 659 32.42 4.68 60.35
CA GLU A 659 31.60 3.63 60.95
C GLU A 659 30.68 2.98 59.92
N TRP A 660 30.96 1.72 59.59
CA TRP A 660 30.31 0.99 58.51
C TRP A 660 28.79 0.97 58.61
N ASP A 661 28.25 0.75 59.81
CA ASP A 661 26.79 0.67 60.00
C ASP A 661 26.07 1.99 59.70
N VAL A 662 26.80 3.12 59.68
CA VAL A 662 26.26 4.42 59.32
C VAL A 662 26.29 4.66 57.80
N PHE A 663 27.35 4.26 57.09
CA PHE A 663 27.50 4.57 55.65
C PHE A 663 27.32 3.39 54.68
N LYS A 664 27.08 2.17 55.17
CA LYS A 664 26.85 0.99 54.32
C LYS A 664 25.72 1.19 53.30
N PRO A 665 25.72 0.47 52.16
CA PRO A 665 24.61 0.47 51.20
C PRO A 665 23.23 0.25 51.82
N VAL A 666 22.18 0.69 51.11
CA VAL A 666 20.79 0.28 51.37
C VAL A 666 20.55 -1.04 50.65
N PHE A 667 19.85 -1.97 51.29
CA PHE A 667 19.66 -3.32 50.78
C PHE A 667 18.17 -3.70 50.85
N ASP A 668 17.62 -4.07 49.70
CA ASP A 668 16.21 -4.42 49.51
C ASP A 668 16.06 -5.90 49.15
N LYS A 669 14.98 -6.50 49.66
CA LYS A 669 14.52 -7.84 49.27
C LYS A 669 13.05 -7.74 48.87
N ASP A 670 12.79 -7.94 47.59
CA ASP A 670 11.45 -7.89 47.02
C ASP A 670 11.18 -9.14 46.18
N VAL A 671 9.92 -9.36 45.80
CA VAL A 671 9.54 -10.40 44.84
C VAL A 671 9.33 -9.73 43.50
N ALA A 672 9.91 -10.27 42.44
CA ALA A 672 9.70 -9.81 41.06
C ALA A 672 9.09 -10.94 40.24
N THR A 673 8.12 -10.62 39.38
CA THR A 673 7.52 -11.60 38.45
C THR A 673 8.09 -11.36 37.06
N LEU A 674 8.68 -12.40 36.46
CA LEU A 674 9.32 -12.31 35.16
C LEU A 674 8.66 -13.26 34.15
N PRO A 675 8.59 -12.89 32.86
CA PRO A 675 8.08 -13.76 31.81
C PRO A 675 9.03 -14.93 31.54
N GLN A 676 8.46 -16.07 31.16
CA GLN A 676 9.15 -17.16 30.49
C GLN A 676 8.24 -17.75 29.40
N PRO A 677 8.71 -17.78 28.13
CA PRO A 677 9.98 -17.22 27.66
C PRO A 677 9.99 -15.68 27.73
N ASP A 678 11.18 -15.07 27.63
CA ASP A 678 11.32 -13.60 27.68
C ASP A 678 10.57 -12.92 26.53
N ASP A 679 10.52 -13.59 25.36
CA ASP A 679 9.88 -13.10 24.14
C ASP A 679 9.02 -14.19 23.47
N MET A 680 8.08 -13.77 22.64
CA MET A 680 7.29 -14.59 21.74
C MET A 680 7.48 -14.17 20.28
N ILE A 681 7.43 -15.13 19.36
CA ILE A 681 7.52 -14.85 17.92
C ILE A 681 6.16 -15.10 17.26
N PHE A 682 5.57 -14.08 16.64
CA PHE A 682 4.49 -14.24 15.68
C PHE A 682 5.06 -14.63 14.32
N GLN A 683 4.47 -15.63 13.65
CA GLN A 683 4.65 -15.86 12.23
C GLN A 683 3.47 -15.24 11.47
N LEU A 684 3.81 -14.42 10.47
CA LEU A 684 2.87 -13.56 9.75
C LEU A 684 2.70 -14.07 8.31
N PHE A 685 1.47 -14.42 7.93
CA PHE A 685 1.14 -14.82 6.57
C PHE A 685 0.04 -13.91 6.04
N ASN A 686 0.33 -13.09 5.03
CA ASN A 686 -0.61 -12.08 4.56
C ASN A 686 -1.92 -12.67 3.99
N GLY A 687 -1.86 -13.89 3.43
CA GLY A 687 -3.00 -14.53 2.75
C GLY A 687 -3.35 -13.86 1.40
N ILE A 688 -3.32 -12.54 1.35
CA ILE A 688 -3.54 -11.70 0.17
C ILE A 688 -2.25 -11.42 -0.58
N ASP A 689 -2.32 -10.90 -1.81
CA ASP A 689 -1.13 -10.57 -2.61
C ASP A 689 -0.26 -9.51 -1.91
N ASN A 690 1.06 -9.70 -1.90
CA ASN A 690 1.96 -8.74 -1.27
C ASN A 690 2.02 -7.40 -2.02
N ASP A 691 1.76 -7.39 -3.33
CA ASP A 691 1.86 -6.18 -4.16
C ASP A 691 0.74 -5.17 -3.83
N ILE A 692 -0.35 -5.64 -3.22
CA ILE A 692 -1.48 -4.79 -2.81
C ILE A 692 -1.45 -4.44 -1.31
N VAL A 693 -0.54 -5.01 -0.51
CA VAL A 693 -0.44 -4.72 0.93
C VAL A 693 0.12 -3.30 1.15
N ALA A 694 -0.55 -2.53 2.02
CA ALA A 694 -0.06 -1.24 2.49
C ALA A 694 0.50 -1.31 3.91
N SER A 695 -0.17 -2.03 4.82
CA SER A 695 0.29 -2.18 6.20
C SER A 695 -0.26 -3.44 6.86
N ARG A 696 0.37 -3.83 7.96
CA ARG A 696 -0.08 -4.93 8.82
C ARG A 696 -0.04 -4.46 10.27
N LYS A 697 -0.93 -5.02 11.09
CA LYS A 697 -0.88 -4.88 12.53
C LYS A 697 -1.38 -6.13 13.23
N VAL A 698 -0.92 -6.36 14.46
CA VAL A 698 -1.46 -7.38 15.35
C VAL A 698 -2.07 -6.70 16.56
N VAL A 699 -3.36 -6.91 16.77
CA VAL A 699 -4.05 -6.45 17.97
C VAL A 699 -4.05 -7.58 18.98
N ILE A 700 -3.51 -7.31 20.17
CA ILE A 700 -3.46 -8.26 21.28
C ILE A 700 -4.37 -7.75 22.38
N LYS A 701 -5.25 -8.62 22.87
CA LYS A 701 -6.26 -8.32 23.90
C LYS A 701 -6.11 -9.23 25.10
N ARG A 702 -6.58 -8.77 26.26
CA ARG A 702 -6.87 -9.61 27.44
C ARG A 702 -8.34 -9.45 27.81
N GLY A 703 -9.13 -10.52 27.60
CA GLY A 703 -10.59 -10.40 27.63
C GLY A 703 -11.08 -9.47 26.54
N ASP A 704 -11.85 -8.45 26.91
CA ASP A 704 -12.41 -7.47 25.96
C ASP A 704 -11.52 -6.21 25.79
N GLU A 705 -10.46 -6.06 26.58
CA GLU A 705 -9.58 -4.88 26.58
C GLU A 705 -8.34 -5.08 25.71
N ASP A 706 -7.94 -4.03 24.99
CA ASP A 706 -6.70 -4.02 24.21
C ASP A 706 -5.50 -3.98 25.16
N TRP A 707 -4.57 -4.92 24.99
CA TRP A 707 -3.34 -5.01 25.76
C TRP A 707 -2.20 -4.24 25.10
N VAL A 708 -2.02 -4.45 23.81
CA VAL A 708 -1.06 -3.73 22.95
C VAL A 708 -1.52 -3.84 21.49
N VAL A 709 -1.24 -2.79 20.71
CA VAL A 709 -1.39 -2.84 19.25
C VAL A 709 0.00 -2.77 18.64
N LEU A 710 0.42 -3.86 18.02
CA LEU A 710 1.68 -3.93 17.30
C LEU A 710 1.44 -3.42 15.88
N ASP A 711 1.68 -2.12 15.68
CA ASP A 711 1.67 -1.47 14.38
C ASP A 711 3.07 -1.57 13.71
N ASP A 712 3.13 -1.29 12.40
CA ASP A 712 4.38 -1.28 11.62
C ASP A 712 5.21 -2.57 11.69
N ILE A 713 4.55 -3.72 11.79
CA ILE A 713 5.18 -5.06 11.84
C ILE A 713 5.72 -5.53 10.47
N GLY A 714 6.11 -4.58 9.62
CA GLY A 714 6.47 -4.81 8.24
C GLY A 714 5.27 -5.12 7.34
N ILE A 715 5.52 -5.32 6.04
CA ILE A 715 4.49 -5.66 5.03
C ILE A 715 4.71 -7.04 4.39
N THR A 716 5.93 -7.57 4.44
CA THR A 716 6.26 -8.90 3.88
C THR A 716 7.09 -9.77 4.83
N GLU A 717 7.59 -9.16 5.91
CA GLU A 717 8.41 -9.77 6.94
C GLU A 717 7.65 -10.97 7.52
N PRO A 718 8.29 -12.15 7.60
CA PRO A 718 7.59 -13.39 7.93
C PRO A 718 7.34 -13.55 9.44
N THR A 719 8.01 -12.74 10.27
CA THR A 719 7.95 -12.86 11.73
C THR A 719 8.02 -11.52 12.43
N TYR A 720 7.42 -11.43 13.62
CA TYR A 720 7.54 -10.29 14.53
C TYR A 720 7.69 -10.78 15.97
N THR A 721 8.60 -10.18 16.75
CA THR A 721 8.86 -10.56 18.14
C THR A 721 8.12 -9.61 19.08
N TRP A 722 7.46 -10.17 20.10
CA TRP A 722 6.77 -9.43 21.15
C TRP A 722 7.24 -9.89 22.53
N ASP A 723 7.51 -8.94 23.41
CA ASP A 723 8.09 -9.13 24.75
C ASP A 723 7.03 -9.31 25.85
N TRP A 724 5.78 -9.62 25.48
CA TRP A 724 4.62 -9.79 26.37
C TRP A 724 4.08 -8.52 27.03
N THR A 725 4.74 -7.38 26.85
CA THR A 725 4.36 -6.16 27.56
C THR A 725 3.14 -5.48 26.94
N SER A 726 2.41 -4.73 27.77
CA SER A 726 1.38 -3.79 27.32
C SER A 726 2.01 -2.53 26.73
N GLU A 727 1.19 -1.65 26.18
CA GLU A 727 1.62 -0.32 25.68
C GLU A 727 2.43 0.49 26.73
N ASP A 728 2.11 0.32 28.02
CA ASP A 728 2.79 0.98 29.15
C ASP A 728 4.06 0.23 29.63
N GLY A 729 4.47 -0.84 28.95
CA GLY A 729 5.60 -1.68 29.35
C GLY A 729 5.32 -2.58 30.56
N LYS A 730 4.06 -2.95 30.82
CA LYS A 730 3.68 -3.78 31.97
C LYS A 730 3.46 -5.24 31.57
N TYR A 731 3.85 -6.16 32.46
CA TYR A 731 3.55 -7.58 32.35
C TYR A 731 2.18 -7.94 32.96
N PRO A 732 1.56 -9.06 32.53
CA PRO A 732 0.29 -9.51 33.12
C PRO A 732 0.45 -10.02 34.54
N VAL A 733 -0.53 -9.69 35.39
CA VAL A 733 -0.55 -10.04 36.83
C VAL A 733 -1.58 -11.12 37.18
N ASP A 734 -2.23 -11.71 36.18
CA ASP A 734 -3.24 -12.74 36.35
C ASP A 734 -3.13 -13.84 35.27
N ASN A 735 -4.00 -14.85 35.34
CA ASN A 735 -4.03 -16.02 34.45
C ASN A 735 -4.90 -15.84 33.18
N ALA A 736 -5.44 -14.65 32.91
CA ALA A 736 -6.24 -14.44 31.71
C ALA A 736 -5.39 -14.70 30.44
N ALA A 737 -5.96 -15.38 29.46
CA ALA A 737 -5.29 -15.60 28.18
C ALA A 737 -5.24 -14.31 27.37
N PHE A 738 -4.23 -14.20 26.52
CA PHE A 738 -4.23 -13.22 25.45
C PHE A 738 -5.03 -13.74 24.25
N THR A 739 -5.69 -12.82 23.55
CA THR A 739 -6.22 -13.08 22.22
C THR A 739 -5.49 -12.18 21.23
N ALA A 740 -4.84 -12.76 20.22
CA ALA A 740 -4.12 -12.00 19.20
C ALA A 740 -4.78 -12.19 17.83
N GLN A 741 -4.94 -11.11 17.08
CA GLN A 741 -5.49 -11.14 15.72
C GLN A 741 -4.71 -10.22 14.80
N MET A 742 -4.38 -10.70 13.61
CA MET A 742 -3.67 -9.92 12.60
C MET A 742 -4.65 -9.27 11.64
N PHE A 743 -4.37 -8.02 11.27
CA PHE A 743 -5.08 -7.25 10.26
C PHE A 743 -4.09 -6.83 9.19
N VAL A 744 -4.46 -7.07 7.93
CA VAL A 744 -3.72 -6.65 6.74
C VAL A 744 -4.57 -5.61 6.02
N THR A 745 -4.00 -4.43 5.79
CA THR A 745 -4.65 -3.32 5.08
C THR A 745 -4.03 -3.19 3.70
N THR A 746 -4.85 -3.09 2.67
CA THR A 746 -4.39 -2.92 1.29
C THR A 746 -4.18 -1.45 0.94
N LYS A 747 -3.54 -1.19 -0.21
CA LYS A 747 -3.34 0.15 -0.79
C LYS A 747 -4.65 0.87 -1.09
N SER A 748 -5.76 0.16 -1.31
CA SER A 748 -7.10 0.75 -1.47
C SER A 748 -7.75 1.13 -0.14
N GLY A 749 -7.21 0.65 0.99
CA GLY A 749 -7.77 0.82 2.33
C GLY A 749 -8.70 -0.31 2.76
N ALA A 750 -8.87 -1.37 1.95
CA ALA A 750 -9.60 -2.56 2.38
C ALA A 750 -8.83 -3.32 3.47
N VAL A 751 -9.55 -3.94 4.40
CA VAL A 751 -8.94 -4.64 5.55
C VAL A 751 -9.39 -6.10 5.54
N CYS A 752 -8.41 -7.00 5.62
CA CYS A 752 -8.63 -8.42 5.84
C CYS A 752 -8.01 -8.88 7.16
N SER A 753 -8.68 -9.76 7.89
CA SER A 753 -8.22 -10.23 9.20
C SER A 753 -8.04 -11.75 9.26
N SER A 754 -7.03 -12.15 10.04
CA SER A 754 -6.84 -13.55 10.41
C SER A 754 -7.92 -14.03 11.38
N ASP A 755 -7.99 -15.35 11.58
CA ASP A 755 -8.66 -15.86 12.76
C ASP A 755 -7.87 -15.46 14.02
N PRO A 756 -8.55 -15.19 15.16
CA PRO A 756 -7.87 -14.90 16.40
C PRO A 756 -7.20 -16.17 16.96
N ILE A 757 -6.05 -16.01 17.59
CA ILE A 757 -5.36 -17.07 18.33
C ILE A 757 -5.39 -16.76 19.83
N GLU A 758 -5.55 -17.79 20.64
CA GLU A 758 -5.55 -17.68 22.10
C GLU A 758 -4.17 -18.12 22.63
N ILE A 759 -3.59 -17.34 23.53
CA ILE A 759 -2.28 -17.60 24.13
C ILE A 759 -2.46 -17.60 25.66
N PRO A 760 -2.41 -18.76 26.32
CA PRO A 760 -2.67 -18.85 27.75
C PRO A 760 -1.56 -18.18 28.59
N THR A 761 -1.93 -17.66 29.76
CA THR A 761 -0.99 -17.12 30.76
C THR A 761 -1.07 -17.92 32.05
N LEU A 762 0.06 -18.17 32.70
CA LEU A 762 0.14 -18.86 33.98
C LEU A 762 1.05 -18.10 34.96
N GLN A 763 0.51 -17.72 36.12
CA GLN A 763 1.25 -17.16 37.25
C GLN A 763 1.77 -18.31 38.12
N VAL A 764 3.05 -18.28 38.46
CA VAL A 764 3.72 -19.29 39.28
C VAL A 764 4.44 -18.60 40.43
N SER A 765 3.98 -18.85 41.64
CA SER A 765 4.62 -18.35 42.85
C SER A 765 5.93 -19.08 43.15
N THR A 766 6.79 -18.46 43.97
CA THR A 766 8.05 -19.10 44.41
C THR A 766 7.77 -20.43 45.14
N GLU A 767 6.72 -20.48 45.97
CA GLU A 767 6.31 -21.68 46.70
C GLU A 767 5.86 -22.80 45.75
N GLU A 768 5.00 -22.50 44.79
CA GLU A 768 4.53 -23.48 43.79
C GLU A 768 5.67 -24.04 42.95
N ARG A 769 6.65 -23.20 42.60
CA ARG A 769 7.85 -23.61 41.89
C ARG A 769 8.69 -24.57 42.73
N ILE A 770 8.94 -24.25 43.99
CA ILE A 770 9.68 -25.11 44.91
C ILE A 770 8.97 -26.47 45.08
N ILE A 771 7.65 -26.47 45.26
CA ILE A 771 6.84 -27.70 45.37
C ILE A 771 6.94 -28.53 44.08
N ALA A 772 6.85 -27.88 42.91
CA ALA A 772 6.80 -28.59 41.64
C ALA A 772 8.17 -29.08 41.14
N THR A 773 9.24 -28.34 41.44
CA THR A 773 10.57 -28.56 40.84
C THR A 773 11.66 -28.91 41.86
N GLY A 774 11.39 -28.74 43.16
CA GLY A 774 12.41 -28.84 44.23
C GLY A 774 13.35 -27.64 44.31
N GLU A 775 13.13 -26.62 43.49
CA GLU A 775 14.05 -25.51 43.24
C GLU A 775 13.33 -24.15 43.25
N GLY A 776 13.88 -23.14 43.92
CA GLY A 776 13.54 -21.73 43.77
C GLY A 776 14.53 -21.00 42.86
N LYS A 777 14.25 -19.74 42.51
CA LYS A 777 15.17 -18.88 41.74
C LYS A 777 15.36 -17.53 42.42
N THR A 778 16.58 -17.03 42.37
CA THR A 778 16.98 -15.71 42.87
C THR A 778 17.55 -14.88 41.72
N ARG A 779 17.28 -13.57 41.73
CA ARG A 779 18.00 -12.58 40.92
C ARG A 779 18.55 -11.53 41.88
N GLU A 780 19.82 -11.23 41.75
CA GLU A 780 20.52 -10.33 42.66
C GLU A 780 21.26 -9.26 41.87
N ASN A 781 21.04 -7.98 42.20
CA ASN A 781 21.68 -6.84 41.56
C ASN A 781 22.50 -6.04 42.57
N TYR A 782 23.82 -6.09 42.40
CA TYR A 782 24.77 -5.35 43.23
C TYR A 782 25.43 -4.24 42.44
N SER A 783 25.20 -2.99 42.85
CA SER A 783 25.94 -1.84 42.32
C SER A 783 27.07 -1.45 43.27
N LEU A 784 28.32 -1.50 42.78
CA LEU A 784 29.49 -1.20 43.61
C LEU A 784 29.70 0.31 43.83
N ILE A 785 30.23 0.65 45.00
CA ILE A 785 30.51 2.01 45.45
C ILE A 785 31.75 2.55 44.72
N LEU A 786 31.55 3.08 43.52
CA LEU A 786 32.29 4.23 42.98
C LEU A 786 33.81 4.05 42.89
N PHE A 787 34.26 3.73 41.71
CA PHE A 787 35.68 3.83 41.39
C PHE A 787 36.07 5.31 41.29
N PRO A 788 37.21 5.72 41.89
CA PRO A 788 37.71 7.08 41.70
C PRO A 788 37.87 7.41 40.20
N PHE A 789 37.76 8.69 39.86
CA PHE A 789 37.91 9.16 38.47
C PHE A 789 39.19 8.63 37.84
N GLY A 790 39.08 8.03 36.64
CA GLY A 790 40.20 7.44 35.90
C GLY A 790 40.84 6.19 36.51
N LYS A 791 40.34 5.66 37.64
CA LYS A 791 40.91 4.48 38.33
C LYS A 791 40.04 3.23 38.15
N TYR A 792 40.70 2.07 38.16
CA TYR A 792 40.06 0.75 38.12
C TYR A 792 40.20 -0.04 39.43
N GLU A 793 40.87 0.51 40.43
CA GLU A 793 41.00 -0.09 41.77
C GLU A 793 39.71 0.16 42.57
N ALA A 794 39.09 -0.91 43.06
CA ALA A 794 37.81 -0.84 43.76
C ALA A 794 37.94 -0.19 45.16
N GLY A 795 39.10 -0.30 45.78
CA GLY A 795 39.35 0.23 47.12
C GLY A 795 38.68 -0.56 48.26
N PRO A 796 38.98 -0.24 49.53
CA PRO A 796 38.59 -1.05 50.69
C PRO A 796 37.07 -1.15 50.91
N VAL A 797 36.32 -0.12 50.53
CA VAL A 797 34.86 -0.08 50.69
C VAL A 797 34.18 -1.08 49.74
N ASN A 798 34.56 -1.08 48.46
CA ASN A 798 34.02 -2.06 47.51
C ASN A 798 34.44 -3.48 47.84
N GLU A 799 35.68 -3.69 48.29
CA GLU A 799 36.12 -5.01 48.72
C GLU A 799 35.26 -5.53 49.89
N ARG A 800 34.89 -4.64 50.83
CA ARG A 800 33.97 -4.99 51.90
C ARG A 800 32.56 -5.30 51.38
N VAL A 801 32.02 -4.52 50.43
CA VAL A 801 30.71 -4.82 49.81
C VAL A 801 30.74 -6.18 49.13
N MET A 802 31.77 -6.45 48.34
CA MET A 802 31.93 -7.72 47.66
C MET A 802 32.00 -8.89 48.65
N ARG A 803 32.78 -8.76 49.72
CA ARG A 803 32.90 -9.80 50.76
C ARG A 803 31.61 -10.03 51.53
N ASP A 804 30.96 -8.96 51.98
CA ASP A 804 29.82 -9.05 52.90
C ASP A 804 28.51 -9.41 52.14
N TYR A 805 28.39 -9.07 50.85
CA TYR A 805 27.13 -9.24 50.10
C TYR A 805 27.23 -10.12 48.84
N VAL A 806 28.39 -10.20 48.17
CA VAL A 806 28.47 -10.81 46.83
C VAL A 806 29.14 -12.20 46.85
N TYR A 807 30.36 -12.31 47.41
CA TYR A 807 31.17 -13.52 47.28
C TYR A 807 30.52 -14.77 47.84
N ASN A 808 29.87 -14.67 49.01
CA ASN A 808 29.23 -15.81 49.66
C ASN A 808 27.89 -16.20 49.02
N ARG A 809 27.40 -15.42 48.05
CA ARG A 809 26.13 -15.65 47.35
C ARG A 809 26.32 -16.26 45.97
N VAL A 810 27.55 -16.37 45.50
CA VAL A 810 27.90 -17.08 44.27
C VAL A 810 27.82 -18.59 44.51
N MET A 811 26.91 -19.24 43.80
CA MET A 811 26.63 -20.67 43.86
C MET A 811 27.10 -21.37 42.56
N GLN A 812 27.22 -22.70 42.57
CA GLN A 812 27.50 -23.47 41.35
C GLN A 812 26.45 -23.27 40.25
N THR A 813 25.22 -22.94 40.62
CA THR A 813 24.11 -22.67 39.71
C THR A 813 24.06 -21.22 39.22
N SER A 814 24.95 -20.35 39.70
CA SER A 814 24.91 -18.92 39.39
C SER A 814 25.34 -18.62 37.95
N ASP A 815 24.47 -17.95 37.19
CA ASP A 815 24.81 -17.21 35.98
C ASP A 815 25.09 -15.74 36.37
N ILE A 816 26.30 -15.26 36.10
CA ILE A 816 26.80 -13.98 36.60
C ILE A 816 27.12 -13.04 35.44
N LYS A 817 26.63 -11.80 35.47
CA LYS A 817 27.06 -10.73 34.56
C LYS A 817 27.70 -9.60 35.34
N VAL A 818 28.91 -9.21 34.93
CA VAL A 818 29.65 -8.08 35.52
C VAL A 818 29.76 -6.97 34.47
N ILE A 819 29.04 -5.88 34.68
CA ILE A 819 28.92 -4.78 33.71
C ILE A 819 29.58 -3.53 34.27
N GLY A 820 30.63 -3.06 33.62
CA GLY A 820 31.30 -1.81 33.97
C GLY A 820 30.70 -0.63 33.22
N HIS A 821 30.47 0.46 33.96
CA HIS A 821 29.96 1.72 33.42
C HIS A 821 30.93 2.87 33.71
N THR A 822 30.83 3.91 32.89
CA THR A 822 31.48 5.21 33.13
C THR A 822 30.47 6.32 32.88
N ASP A 823 30.72 7.51 33.41
CA ASP A 823 29.99 8.70 33.02
C ASP A 823 30.48 9.26 31.66
N ILE A 824 29.89 10.36 31.24
CA ILE A 824 30.25 11.06 30.00
C ILE A 824 31.53 11.91 30.11
N VAL A 825 32.16 11.98 31.29
CA VAL A 825 33.32 12.86 31.51
C VAL A 825 34.60 12.15 31.04
N GLY A 826 35.17 12.62 29.94
CA GLY A 826 36.41 12.10 29.36
C GLY A 826 36.29 11.70 27.89
N LEU A 827 37.36 11.16 27.31
CA LEU A 827 37.31 10.63 25.94
C LEU A 827 36.55 9.29 25.91
N PHE A 828 35.70 9.13 24.91
CA PHE A 828 34.85 7.95 24.73
C PHE A 828 35.62 6.62 24.79
N ASP A 829 36.66 6.46 23.96
CA ASP A 829 37.47 5.24 23.91
C ASP A 829 38.20 4.94 25.22
N PHE A 830 38.61 5.99 25.93
CA PHE A 830 39.23 5.85 27.25
C PHE A 830 38.21 5.31 28.26
N ASN A 831 36.99 5.83 28.25
CA ASN A 831 35.91 5.44 29.14
C ASN A 831 35.41 4.01 28.88
N VAL A 832 35.30 3.58 27.61
CA VAL A 832 35.03 2.18 27.25
C VAL A 832 36.13 1.23 27.76
N ASN A 833 37.41 1.62 27.66
CA ASN A 833 38.50 0.79 28.17
C ASN A 833 38.55 0.76 29.71
N LEU A 834 38.26 1.89 30.36
CA LEU A 834 38.22 2.00 31.82
C LEU A 834 37.12 1.14 32.42
N SER A 835 35.91 1.17 31.84
CA SER A 835 34.78 0.35 32.28
C SER A 835 35.10 -1.14 32.19
N LYS A 836 35.71 -1.59 31.09
CA LYS A 836 36.19 -2.99 30.92
C LYS A 836 37.23 -3.39 31.97
N ARG A 837 38.16 -2.50 32.34
CA ARG A 837 39.16 -2.79 33.39
C ARG A 837 38.53 -2.90 34.78
N ARG A 838 37.56 -2.03 35.10
CA ARG A 838 36.79 -2.08 36.36
C ARG A 838 36.01 -3.38 36.47
N ALA A 839 35.26 -3.73 35.42
CA ALA A 839 34.49 -4.97 35.36
C ALA A 839 35.41 -6.21 35.51
N ASN A 840 36.57 -6.21 34.85
CA ASN A 840 37.55 -7.29 35.00
C ASN A 840 38.13 -7.44 36.41
N THR A 841 38.33 -6.33 37.12
CA THR A 841 38.80 -6.35 38.52
C THR A 841 37.79 -7.08 39.42
N VAL A 842 36.51 -6.76 39.25
CA VAL A 842 35.40 -7.40 39.99
C VAL A 842 35.27 -8.87 39.61
N ARG A 843 35.34 -9.22 38.31
CA ARG A 843 35.38 -10.60 37.83
C ARG A 843 36.49 -11.42 38.51
N GLN A 844 37.71 -10.88 38.57
CA GLN A 844 38.83 -11.58 39.20
C GLN A 844 38.58 -11.83 40.69
N GLY A 845 38.00 -10.85 41.39
CA GLY A 845 37.59 -11.01 42.78
C GLY A 845 36.56 -12.13 42.98
N ILE A 846 35.51 -12.17 42.16
CA ILE A 846 34.48 -13.22 42.17
C ILE A 846 35.10 -14.58 41.88
N HIS A 847 35.90 -14.70 40.81
CA HIS A 847 36.53 -15.96 40.43
C HIS A 847 37.46 -16.49 41.53
N LYS A 848 38.29 -15.62 42.12
CA LYS A 848 39.22 -15.98 43.19
C LYS A 848 38.50 -16.51 44.43
N HIS A 849 37.42 -15.87 44.88
CA HIS A 849 36.73 -16.25 46.12
C HIS A 849 35.76 -17.43 45.93
N SER A 850 35.08 -17.51 44.78
CA SER A 850 34.22 -18.66 44.46
C SER A 850 35.01 -19.93 44.15
N GLY A 851 36.29 -19.79 43.76
CA GLY A 851 37.11 -20.90 43.26
C GLY A 851 36.62 -21.42 41.91
N GLY A 852 35.99 -20.57 41.10
CA GLY A 852 35.39 -20.96 39.82
C GLY A 852 34.08 -21.77 39.93
N ARG A 853 33.45 -21.80 41.11
CA ARG A 853 32.19 -22.52 41.36
C ARG A 853 30.99 -21.65 41.01
N TYR A 854 30.73 -21.50 39.71
CA TYR A 854 29.56 -20.84 39.13
C TYR A 854 29.29 -21.42 37.74
N LYS A 855 28.07 -21.25 37.22
CA LYS A 855 27.66 -21.79 35.92
C LYS A 855 28.25 -20.97 34.77
N SER A 856 28.10 -19.65 34.83
CA SER A 856 28.70 -18.72 33.87
C SER A 856 29.11 -17.41 34.56
N LEU A 857 30.12 -16.74 34.01
CA LEU A 857 30.54 -15.42 34.45
C LEU A 857 30.99 -14.61 33.24
N ASP A 858 30.10 -13.75 32.77
CA ASP A 858 30.33 -12.83 31.67
C ASP A 858 30.75 -11.45 32.18
N VAL A 859 31.62 -10.79 31.42
CA VAL A 859 32.11 -9.46 31.74
C VAL A 859 31.96 -8.54 30.54
N ASN A 860 31.35 -7.38 30.75
CA ASN A 860 31.22 -6.35 29.73
C ASN A 860 31.61 -4.98 30.30
N GLY A 861 32.12 -4.11 29.44
CA GLY A 861 32.33 -2.70 29.78
C GLY A 861 31.73 -1.86 28.67
N VAL A 862 30.59 -1.23 28.98
CA VAL A 862 29.77 -0.44 28.04
C VAL A 862 30.27 1.00 27.91
N GLY A 863 31.11 1.44 28.84
CA GLY A 863 31.59 2.82 28.83
C GLY A 863 30.43 3.80 29.09
N PRO A 864 30.34 4.92 28.35
CA PRO A 864 29.29 5.92 28.53
C PRO A 864 28.06 5.72 27.62
N GLU A 865 28.03 4.70 26.74
CA GLU A 865 26.93 4.49 25.76
C GLU A 865 25.60 4.13 26.40
N ASP A 866 25.64 3.46 27.55
CA ASP A 866 24.47 2.97 28.27
C ASP A 866 24.47 3.48 29.72
N PRO A 867 24.12 4.77 29.93
CA PRO A 867 24.12 5.39 31.24
C PRO A 867 22.91 4.91 32.06
N ILE A 868 23.17 4.34 33.24
CA ILE A 868 22.12 3.89 34.17
C ILE A 868 21.34 5.09 34.73
N TYR A 869 22.00 6.25 34.86
CA TYR A 869 21.45 7.46 35.44
C TYR A 869 21.73 8.70 34.56
N PRO A 870 20.93 9.77 34.65
CA PRO A 870 21.13 10.99 33.88
C PRO A 870 22.50 11.64 34.18
N ASN A 871 23.26 11.98 33.15
CA ASN A 871 24.59 12.59 33.30
C ASN A 871 24.53 14.11 33.59
N GLU A 872 23.35 14.71 33.49
CA GLU A 872 23.10 16.14 33.72
C GLU A 872 23.28 16.50 35.20
N ILE A 873 22.96 15.57 36.11
CA ILE A 873 23.06 15.76 37.57
C ILE A 873 24.36 15.12 38.12
N PRO A 874 25.04 15.76 39.10
CA PRO A 874 26.27 15.20 39.67
C PRO A 874 26.05 13.82 40.31
N GLU A 875 24.92 13.61 40.98
CA GLU A 875 24.53 12.33 41.56
C GLU A 875 24.57 11.19 40.53
N GLY A 876 23.94 11.41 39.37
CA GLY A 876 23.85 10.45 38.29
C GLY A 876 25.22 10.14 37.68
N ARG A 877 26.08 11.16 37.48
CA ARG A 877 27.47 10.94 37.03
C ARG A 877 28.27 10.08 38.01
N PHE A 878 28.16 10.35 39.32
CA PHE A 878 28.79 9.49 40.31
C PHE A 878 28.27 8.06 40.20
N TYR A 879 26.95 7.85 40.18
CA TYR A 879 26.38 6.51 40.09
C TYR A 879 26.64 5.78 38.75
N ASN A 880 26.93 6.49 37.67
CA ASN A 880 27.41 5.91 36.41
C ASN A 880 28.88 5.44 36.49
N ARG A 881 29.67 5.86 37.49
CA ARG A 881 31.05 5.37 37.74
C ARG A 881 31.04 4.05 38.53
N THR A 882 30.24 3.09 38.10
CA THR A 882 29.96 1.85 38.83
C THR A 882 30.34 0.59 38.06
N VAL A 883 30.34 -0.54 38.77
CA VAL A 883 30.23 -1.87 38.20
C VAL A 883 28.98 -2.52 38.78
N GLN A 884 28.10 -2.99 37.91
CA GLN A 884 26.96 -3.83 38.29
C GLN A 884 27.36 -5.29 38.26
N VAL A 885 26.99 -6.04 39.29
CA VAL A 885 27.09 -7.49 39.35
C VAL A 885 25.68 -8.04 39.44
N LEU A 886 25.24 -8.69 38.37
CA LEU A 886 23.96 -9.38 38.27
C LEU A 886 24.22 -10.87 38.49
N ILE A 887 23.52 -11.49 39.45
CA ILE A 887 23.63 -12.92 39.75
C ILE A 887 22.24 -13.53 39.66
N GLU A 888 22.08 -14.56 38.81
CA GLU A 888 20.89 -15.41 38.81
C GLU A 888 21.25 -16.81 39.29
N SER A 889 20.60 -17.30 40.35
CA SER A 889 20.90 -18.62 40.92
C SER A 889 19.65 -19.45 41.15
N VAL A 890 19.78 -20.76 40.94
CA VAL A 890 18.77 -21.76 41.35
C VAL A 890 19.09 -22.20 42.78
N ILE A 891 18.10 -22.13 43.68
CA ILE A 891 18.21 -22.49 45.10
C ILE A 891 17.42 -23.78 45.38
N THR A 892 17.91 -24.67 46.25
CA THR A 892 17.19 -25.91 46.65
C THR A 892 16.80 -25.87 48.12
N THR A 893 15.73 -26.57 48.50
CA THR A 893 15.13 -26.59 49.86
C THR A 893 16.05 -27.02 51.01
N THR A 894 17.25 -27.54 50.74
CA THR A 894 18.26 -27.87 51.76
C THR A 894 19.22 -26.73 52.10
N GLN A 895 19.07 -25.55 51.49
CA GLN A 895 20.01 -24.41 51.61
C GLN A 895 19.40 -23.14 52.23
N GLU A 896 18.18 -23.20 52.80
CA GLU A 896 17.55 -22.09 53.52
C GLU A 896 18.31 -21.63 54.77
#